data_AF-A0A450TU75-F1
#
_entry.id   AF-A0A450TU75-F1
#
_cell.length_a   1.000
_cell.length_b   1.000
_cell.length_c   1.000
_cell.angle_alpha   90.00
_cell.angle_beta   90.00
_cell.angle_gamma   90.00
#
_symmetry.space_group_name_H-M   'P 1'
#
loop_
_entity.id
_entity.type
_entity.pdbx_description
1 polymer ?
#
loop_
_entity_poly.entity_id
_entity_poly.type
_entity_poly.pdbx_seq_one_letter_code
_entity_poly.pdbx_strand_id
1 'polypeptide(L)'
;MHSCDLLRGFTPRNSPVDVVQAVGRVMRNAPGKERGYVILPVVIPARLEPHKALADNRVYKVVWEVLQALRAHDDRFDAMINKMDLTHAPPAKIEVIAVNDRAIRNAKRRRQSLTERLRARAQGGEGIGTSPSPADTGTQTEIEFELGEVERAIHARIVEKCGRRTYWEDWANDIARIAQTHITRIETILRDPANRKERQAFQTFVEELRDDLNPAITENEVIEMLAQHLITQPVFEALFEGYSFADNNPVSQGMQEILSLLNGHHLEKEADTLQGFYASVKMRAEGIDNVAGKQRIVLELYDKFFRNAFPRMTERLGIVYTPVEVVDFILHSIDHLLRQEFGQTLGSPGVHILDPFVGTGTLITRLLQSDLITSEELPYKYRYEIHANEIVLLAYYIAAINIEMAYHEQMGNEYEPFPGICLTDTFQMYESDDLISEILVDNSNRRTRQKELKDIRVIMGNPPYSAGQRSENDNIEYPLLDQRIRTTYAERSEATLSKALYDSYIRAIRWGSDRLGESGIMAYVSGSAWIERAFADGMRKCLAEEFTNLYVFHLRGDIRKNMLSKGRAGEGGNIFGSASMTGVAITFFVKNPQAAQHGQIHFHDIGDYLTQEQKLAKIQSFKSVAGIGEENGWQRLQPDEHHDWLEQRDEGFDEFIALGNKKR
;
A
#
# COMPACT_ATOMS: atom_id res chain seq x y z
N MET A 1 24.61 10.83 -47.87
CA MET A 1 23.52 10.95 -46.87
C MET A 1 24.04 11.80 -45.72
N HIS A 2 23.36 12.89 -45.38
CA HIS A 2 23.83 13.82 -44.34
C HIS A 2 23.70 13.21 -42.94
N SER A 3 24.83 13.07 -42.23
CA SER A 3 24.88 12.84 -40.79
C SER A 3 24.52 14.14 -40.06
N CYS A 4 23.52 14.09 -39.19
CA CYS A 4 23.14 15.24 -38.37
C CYS A 4 23.38 14.86 -36.90
N ASP A 5 24.35 15.52 -36.28
CA ASP A 5 24.74 15.25 -34.89
C ASP A 5 23.92 16.08 -33.87
N LEU A 6 23.29 17.18 -34.33
CA LEU A 6 22.68 18.18 -33.47
C LEU A 6 21.36 18.74 -34.04
N LEU A 7 20.30 18.74 -33.23
CA LEU A 7 19.10 19.54 -33.48
C LEU A 7 19.03 20.72 -32.51
N ARG A 8 18.86 21.94 -33.03
CA ARG A 8 18.62 23.17 -32.25
C ARG A 8 17.22 23.71 -32.54
N GLY A 9 16.33 23.69 -31.54
CA GLY A 9 14.97 24.24 -31.65
C GLY A 9 14.95 25.73 -31.33
N PHE A 10 14.93 26.60 -32.34
CA PHE A 10 14.91 28.07 -32.14
C PHE A 10 13.54 28.74 -32.30
N THR A 11 12.50 28.03 -32.74
CA THR A 11 11.17 28.62 -32.96
C THR A 11 10.05 27.58 -32.80
N PRO A 12 8.89 27.97 -32.23
CA PRO A 12 7.72 27.10 -32.17
C PRO A 12 7.33 26.64 -33.57
N ARG A 13 7.31 25.33 -33.78
CA ARG A 13 6.69 24.76 -34.98
C ARG A 13 5.21 24.60 -34.69
N ASN A 14 4.36 24.97 -35.64
CA ASN A 14 2.91 24.90 -35.46
C ASN A 14 2.36 23.47 -35.51
N SER A 15 3.20 22.46 -35.80
CA SER A 15 2.81 21.06 -35.94
C SER A 15 3.70 20.12 -35.12
N PRO A 16 3.11 19.29 -34.24
CA PRO A 16 3.82 18.20 -33.55
C PRO A 16 4.51 17.21 -34.50
N VAL A 17 3.96 17.02 -35.71
CA VAL A 17 4.51 16.11 -36.74
C VAL A 17 5.88 16.59 -37.23
N ASP A 18 6.06 17.91 -37.37
CA ASP A 18 7.34 18.48 -37.82
C ASP A 18 8.44 18.37 -36.75
N VAL A 19 8.05 18.33 -35.48
CA VAL A 19 8.95 18.13 -34.35
C VAL A 19 9.45 16.68 -34.33
N VAL A 20 8.53 15.72 -34.45
CA VAL A 20 8.84 14.28 -34.57
C VAL A 20 9.80 14.00 -35.73
N GLN A 21 9.51 14.53 -36.93
CA GLN A 21 10.37 14.32 -38.09
C GLN A 21 11.77 14.93 -37.92
N ALA A 22 11.89 16.03 -37.18
CA ALA A 22 13.18 16.67 -36.90
C ALA A 22 14.01 15.85 -35.91
N VAL A 23 13.38 15.31 -34.86
CA VAL A 23 14.02 14.41 -33.89
C VAL A 23 14.47 13.12 -34.58
N GLY A 24 13.62 12.49 -35.40
CA GLY A 24 13.93 11.26 -36.12
C GLY A 24 15.12 11.37 -37.08
N ARG A 25 15.48 12.58 -37.54
CA ARG A 25 16.69 12.80 -38.34
C ARG A 25 17.98 12.70 -37.53
N VAL A 26 17.95 13.07 -36.25
CA VAL A 26 19.11 12.96 -35.34
C VAL A 26 19.26 11.55 -34.81
N MET A 27 18.21 10.73 -34.81
CA MET A 27 18.28 9.34 -34.33
C MET A 27 18.89 8.35 -35.33
N ARG A 28 19.26 8.78 -36.55
CA ARG A 28 19.87 7.91 -37.56
C ARG A 28 21.33 7.60 -37.22
N ASN A 29 21.69 6.32 -37.34
CA ASN A 29 23.07 5.85 -37.22
C ASN A 29 23.92 6.40 -38.37
N ALA A 30 25.12 6.88 -38.03
CA ALA A 30 26.10 7.39 -38.98
C ALA A 30 27.52 6.96 -38.56
N PRO A 31 28.44 6.67 -39.49
CA PRO A 31 29.81 6.29 -39.16
C PRO A 31 30.51 7.38 -38.34
N GLY A 32 31.06 7.02 -37.17
CA GLY A 32 31.76 7.94 -36.27
C GLY A 32 30.87 8.71 -35.28
N LYS A 33 29.55 8.52 -35.32
CA LYS A 33 28.63 9.15 -34.38
C LYS A 33 28.41 8.25 -33.15
N GLU A 34 28.85 8.72 -31.99
CA GLU A 34 28.65 8.01 -30.71
C GLU A 34 27.30 8.33 -30.06
N ARG A 35 26.80 9.57 -30.18
CA ARG A 35 25.53 10.03 -29.58
C ARG A 35 24.84 11.07 -30.47
N GLY A 36 23.51 11.14 -30.40
CA GLY A 36 22.71 12.20 -31.01
C GLY A 36 22.22 13.20 -29.96
N TYR A 37 22.29 14.50 -30.24
CA TYR A 37 21.92 15.54 -29.28
C TYR A 37 20.71 16.36 -29.73
N VAL A 38 19.75 16.53 -28.83
CA VAL A 38 18.63 17.45 -28.97
C VAL A 38 18.82 18.58 -27.94
N ILE A 39 19.03 19.81 -28.40
CA ILE A 39 19.24 20.96 -27.53
C ILE A 39 17.99 21.85 -27.51
N LEU A 40 17.45 22.06 -26.31
CA LEU A 40 16.28 22.89 -26.05
C LEU A 40 16.69 24.13 -25.23
N PRO A 41 16.85 25.31 -25.86
CA PRO A 41 17.18 26.52 -25.15
C PRO A 41 15.96 27.06 -24.37
N VAL A 42 16.14 27.33 -23.08
CA VAL A 42 15.10 27.84 -22.17
C VAL A 42 15.61 29.13 -21.54
N VAL A 43 14.85 30.22 -21.66
CA VAL A 43 15.23 31.54 -21.12
C VAL A 43 14.31 31.90 -19.95
N ILE A 44 14.82 31.80 -18.72
CA ILE A 44 14.07 32.12 -17.50
C ILE A 44 14.24 33.61 -17.16
N PRO A 45 13.16 34.41 -17.06
CA PRO A 45 13.25 35.82 -16.68
C PRO A 45 13.73 35.98 -15.23
N ALA A 46 14.66 36.92 -14.99
CA ALA A 46 15.32 37.13 -13.69
C ALA A 46 14.41 37.53 -12.51
N ARG A 47 13.11 37.76 -12.74
CA ARG A 47 12.14 38.21 -11.71
C ARG A 47 11.04 37.18 -11.40
N LEU A 48 11.12 35.98 -11.97
CA LEU A 48 10.14 34.91 -11.78
C LEU A 48 10.82 33.72 -11.10
N GLU A 49 10.15 33.15 -10.10
CA GLU A 49 10.57 31.87 -9.54
C GLU A 49 10.53 30.78 -10.64
N PRO A 50 11.48 29.84 -10.68
CA PRO A 50 11.64 28.91 -11.81
C PRO A 50 10.37 28.08 -12.07
N HIS A 51 9.68 27.66 -11.01
CA HIS A 51 8.43 26.91 -11.12
C HIS A 51 7.28 27.74 -11.75
N LYS A 52 7.23 29.06 -11.50
CA LYS A 52 6.26 29.99 -12.11
C LYS A 52 6.62 30.35 -13.54
N ALA A 53 7.91 30.57 -13.82
CA ALA A 53 8.38 30.83 -15.17
C ALA A 53 8.03 29.68 -16.12
N LEU A 54 8.33 28.44 -15.71
CA LEU A 54 8.08 27.23 -16.49
C LEU A 54 6.58 26.84 -16.58
N ALA A 55 5.68 27.62 -15.97
CA ALA A 55 4.24 27.45 -16.10
C ALA A 55 3.63 28.21 -17.29
N ASP A 56 4.36 29.15 -17.89
CA ASP A 56 3.88 29.88 -19.07
C ASP A 56 3.87 28.97 -20.31
N ASN A 57 2.67 28.51 -20.65
CA ASN A 57 2.40 27.56 -21.73
C ASN A 57 2.65 28.13 -23.14
N ARG A 58 2.93 29.44 -23.29
CA ARG A 58 3.22 30.06 -24.59
C ARG A 58 4.72 30.09 -24.90
N VAL A 59 5.55 30.38 -23.90
CA VAL A 59 7.01 30.53 -24.09
C VAL A 59 7.71 29.17 -24.18
N TYR A 60 7.26 28.18 -23.41
CA TYR A 60 7.91 26.86 -23.30
C TYR A 60 7.15 25.73 -24.01
N LYS A 61 6.11 26.06 -24.78
CA LYS A 61 5.29 25.09 -25.52
C LYS A 61 6.14 24.09 -26.33
N VAL A 62 7.18 24.60 -26.98
CA VAL A 62 8.09 23.83 -27.85
C VAL A 62 8.86 22.78 -27.06
N VAL A 63 9.28 23.12 -25.84
CA VAL A 63 10.00 22.19 -24.95
C VAL A 63 9.09 21.01 -24.62
N TRP A 64 7.85 21.30 -24.24
CA TRP A 64 6.85 20.28 -23.92
C TRP A 64 6.45 19.44 -25.14
N GLU A 65 6.26 20.06 -26.31
CA GLU A 65 5.94 19.36 -27.56
C GLU A 65 7.08 18.42 -28.00
N VAL A 66 8.34 18.84 -27.87
CA VAL A 66 9.50 17.98 -28.18
C VAL A 66 9.61 16.82 -27.20
N LEU A 67 9.44 17.07 -25.90
CA LEU A 67 9.48 16.02 -24.88
C LEU A 67 8.32 15.03 -25.06
N GLN A 68 7.12 15.51 -25.36
CA GLN A 68 5.96 14.65 -25.67
C GLN A 68 6.15 13.85 -26.96
N ALA A 69 6.78 14.44 -27.99
CA ALA A 69 7.12 13.75 -29.23
C ALA A 69 8.18 12.67 -29.04
N LEU A 70 9.25 12.95 -28.28
CA LEU A 70 10.26 11.96 -27.90
C LEU A 70 9.63 10.81 -27.13
N ARG A 71 8.77 11.14 -26.17
CA ARG A 71 7.99 10.17 -25.38
C ARG A 71 7.11 9.27 -26.24
N ALA A 72 6.43 9.81 -27.25
CA ALA A 72 5.55 9.03 -28.12
C ALA A 72 6.28 8.01 -29.02
N HIS A 73 7.61 8.09 -29.11
CA HIS A 73 8.43 7.27 -30.01
C HIS A 73 9.55 6.48 -29.32
N ASP A 74 9.82 6.73 -28.04
CA ASP A 74 10.84 6.01 -27.27
C ASP A 74 10.27 5.59 -25.91
N ASP A 75 9.86 4.33 -25.80
CA ASP A 75 9.32 3.74 -24.57
C ASP A 75 10.31 3.87 -23.39
N ARG A 76 11.61 3.86 -23.67
CA ARG A 76 12.66 4.03 -22.65
C ARG A 76 12.73 5.46 -22.13
N PHE A 77 12.39 6.45 -22.97
CA PHE A 77 12.29 7.84 -22.55
C PHE A 77 11.04 8.05 -21.69
N ASP A 78 9.91 7.43 -22.05
CA ASP A 78 8.68 7.44 -21.24
C ASP A 78 8.92 6.82 -19.86
N ALA A 79 9.52 5.63 -19.78
CA ALA A 79 9.86 4.98 -18.53
C ALA A 79 10.83 5.82 -17.67
N MET A 80 11.80 6.51 -18.28
CA MET A 80 12.69 7.41 -17.56
C MET A 80 11.94 8.58 -16.92
N ILE A 81 11.02 9.23 -17.62
CA ILE A 81 10.22 10.33 -17.04
C ILE A 81 9.34 9.83 -15.89
N ASN A 82 8.72 8.65 -16.06
CA ASN A 82 7.92 8.04 -14.99
C ASN A 82 8.77 7.62 -13.78
N LYS A 83 10.02 7.18 -14.01
CA LYS A 83 10.98 6.91 -12.93
C LYS A 83 11.32 8.16 -12.14
N MET A 84 11.47 9.31 -12.79
CA MET A 84 11.71 10.59 -12.11
C MET A 84 10.55 11.02 -11.21
N ASP A 85 9.31 10.64 -11.54
CA ASP A 85 8.14 10.86 -10.67
C ASP A 85 8.17 9.99 -9.40
N LEU A 86 8.74 8.80 -9.51
CA LEU A 86 8.79 7.80 -8.44
C LEU A 86 9.99 7.98 -7.50
N THR A 87 11.18 8.30 -8.04
CA THR A 87 12.44 8.33 -7.28
C THR A 87 12.99 9.72 -7.04
N HIS A 88 12.45 10.75 -7.71
CA HIS A 88 13.00 12.11 -7.73
C HIS A 88 14.48 12.20 -8.17
N ALA A 89 15.03 11.14 -8.77
CA ALA A 89 16.43 11.06 -9.17
C ALA A 89 16.67 11.81 -10.51
N PRO A 90 17.86 12.41 -10.70
CA PRO A 90 18.22 13.06 -11.96
C PRO A 90 18.33 12.03 -13.10
N PRO A 91 17.93 12.40 -14.32
CA PRO A 91 17.84 11.47 -15.45
C PRO A 91 19.20 11.23 -16.11
N ALA A 92 19.50 9.99 -16.47
CA ALA A 92 20.75 9.66 -17.16
C ALA A 92 20.86 10.23 -18.59
N LYS A 93 19.73 10.58 -19.23
CA LYS A 93 19.66 11.03 -20.64
C LYS A 93 19.21 12.48 -20.83
N ILE A 94 18.89 13.22 -19.76
CA ILE A 94 18.56 14.65 -19.84
C ILE A 94 19.55 15.41 -18.97
N GLU A 95 20.23 16.38 -19.57
CA GLU A 95 21.17 17.25 -18.85
C GLU A 95 20.61 18.67 -18.83
N VAL A 96 20.42 19.24 -17.64
CA VAL A 96 19.98 20.63 -17.49
C VAL A 96 21.20 21.51 -17.27
N ILE A 97 21.64 22.19 -18.33
CA ILE A 97 22.83 23.06 -18.27
C ILE A 97 22.39 24.50 -18.02
N ALA A 98 22.60 24.98 -16.79
CA ALA A 98 22.38 26.39 -16.44
C ALA A 98 23.52 27.27 -16.97
N VAL A 99 23.24 28.09 -17.98
CA VAL A 99 24.21 29.03 -18.55
C VAL A 99 23.95 30.42 -17.97
N ASN A 100 24.77 30.84 -17.00
CA ASN A 100 24.76 32.20 -16.46
C ASN A 100 26.03 32.98 -16.83
N ASP A 101 26.00 34.30 -16.64
CA ASP A 101 27.13 35.19 -16.95
C ASP A 101 28.40 34.83 -16.17
N ARG A 102 28.31 34.12 -15.04
CA ARG A 102 29.47 33.65 -14.27
C ARG A 102 30.13 32.44 -14.94
N ALA A 103 29.35 31.47 -15.43
CA ALA A 103 29.85 30.33 -16.20
C ALA A 103 30.48 30.78 -17.53
N ILE A 104 29.86 31.75 -18.22
CA ILE A 104 30.42 32.36 -19.43
C ILE A 104 31.69 33.15 -19.13
N ARG A 105 31.71 33.96 -18.05
CA ARG A 105 32.91 34.69 -17.61
C ARG A 105 34.04 33.76 -17.19
N ASN A 106 33.75 32.64 -16.52
CA ASN A 106 34.73 31.63 -16.13
C ASN A 106 35.28 30.85 -17.34
N ALA A 107 34.43 30.51 -18.31
CA ALA A 107 34.85 29.91 -19.57
C ALA A 107 35.70 30.88 -20.41
N LYS A 108 35.33 32.17 -20.47
CA LYS A 108 36.15 33.23 -21.09
C LYS A 108 37.48 33.42 -20.36
N ARG A 109 37.51 33.43 -19.02
CA ARG A 109 38.74 33.51 -18.20
C ARG A 109 39.65 32.30 -18.41
N ARG A 110 39.11 31.09 -18.49
CA ARG A 110 39.90 29.89 -18.83
C ARG A 110 40.47 29.95 -20.24
N ARG A 111 39.70 30.47 -21.20
CA ARG A 111 40.15 30.62 -22.59
C ARG A 111 41.19 31.73 -22.71
N GLN A 112 41.03 32.84 -22.00
CA GLN A 112 42.01 33.92 -21.88
C GLN A 112 43.29 33.45 -21.18
N SER A 113 43.21 32.72 -20.08
CA SER A 113 44.39 32.19 -19.37
C SER A 113 45.15 31.14 -20.18
N LEU A 114 44.45 30.34 -21.01
CA LEU A 114 45.08 29.43 -21.96
C LEU A 114 45.79 30.22 -23.09
N THR A 115 45.18 31.30 -23.57
CA THR A 115 45.76 32.16 -24.61
C THR A 115 46.93 32.99 -24.08
N GLU A 116 46.88 33.44 -22.83
CA GLU A 116 47.97 34.12 -22.12
C GLU A 116 49.12 33.15 -21.79
N ARG A 117 48.84 31.91 -21.39
CA ARG A 117 49.87 30.87 -21.21
C ARG A 117 50.57 30.51 -22.52
N LEU A 118 49.84 30.51 -23.63
CA LEU A 118 50.41 30.30 -24.98
C LEU A 118 51.24 31.50 -25.44
N ARG A 119 50.86 32.74 -25.07
CA ARG A 119 51.66 33.96 -25.33
C ARG A 119 52.88 34.09 -24.42
N ALA A 120 52.78 33.73 -23.14
CA ALA A 120 53.87 33.73 -22.17
C ALA A 120 54.95 32.67 -22.49
N ARG A 121 54.59 31.61 -23.22
CA ARG A 121 55.56 30.65 -23.79
C ARG A 121 56.29 31.17 -25.03
N ALA A 122 55.80 32.25 -25.66
CA ALA A 122 56.37 32.83 -26.88
C ALA A 122 57.32 34.03 -26.61
N GLN A 123 57.36 34.58 -25.40
CA GLN A 123 58.33 35.60 -24.98
C GLN A 123 59.03 35.14 -23.71
N GLY A 124 60.25 34.63 -23.87
CA GLY A 124 61.11 34.22 -22.76
C GLY A 124 61.72 35.41 -22.03
N GLY A 125 61.79 35.32 -20.70
CA GLY A 125 62.53 36.23 -19.83
C GLY A 125 62.19 35.97 -18.37
N GLU A 126 63.18 35.48 -17.61
CA GLU A 126 63.10 35.15 -16.18
C GLU A 126 62.83 36.39 -15.31
N GLY A 127 62.06 36.21 -14.22
CA GLY A 127 61.86 37.24 -13.19
C GLY A 127 61.16 36.68 -11.95
N ILE A 128 61.86 36.67 -10.82
CA ILE A 128 61.43 36.18 -9.51
C ILE A 128 60.76 37.31 -8.70
N GLY A 129 59.62 36.98 -8.05
CA GLY A 129 59.13 37.61 -6.82
C GLY A 129 58.08 38.73 -6.92
N THR A 130 56.91 38.55 -6.29
CA THR A 130 56.35 39.41 -5.20
C THR A 130 54.89 39.04 -4.83
N SER A 131 54.55 39.39 -3.58
CA SER A 131 53.48 38.97 -2.65
C SER A 131 52.04 39.49 -2.95
N PRO A 132 51.01 39.10 -2.15
CA PRO A 132 49.60 39.11 -2.57
C PRO A 132 48.75 40.30 -2.08
N SER A 133 47.61 40.46 -2.78
CA SER A 133 46.32 41.09 -2.41
C SER A 133 46.24 42.63 -2.42
N PRO A 134 45.08 43.21 -2.79
CA PRO A 134 43.94 43.29 -1.87
C PRO A 134 42.58 42.89 -2.47
N ALA A 135 41.68 42.54 -1.53
CA ALA A 135 40.26 42.31 -1.72
C ALA A 135 39.56 43.56 -2.27
N ASP A 136 38.54 43.33 -3.11
CA ASP A 136 37.64 44.38 -3.57
C ASP A 136 36.23 44.15 -2.99
N THR A 137 35.71 45.21 -2.38
CA THR A 137 34.45 45.28 -1.64
C THR A 137 33.31 45.74 -2.54
N GLY A 138 32.22 44.97 -2.55
CA GLY A 138 30.83 45.47 -2.57
C GLY A 138 30.24 45.94 -3.90
N THR A 139 29.26 45.18 -4.43
CA THR A 139 28.03 45.79 -5.00
C THR A 139 26.88 44.78 -4.95
N GLN A 140 25.76 45.23 -4.38
CA GLN A 140 24.50 44.52 -4.22
C GLN A 140 23.70 44.64 -5.52
N THR A 141 23.32 43.52 -6.14
CA THR A 141 22.00 43.19 -6.77
C THR A 141 22.16 42.10 -7.84
N GLU A 142 21.64 40.91 -7.56
CA GLU A 142 20.77 40.12 -8.43
C GLU A 142 20.32 38.90 -7.62
N ILE A 143 19.07 38.46 -7.76
CA ILE A 143 18.58 37.26 -7.10
C ILE A 143 19.38 36.09 -7.69
N GLU A 144 20.40 35.63 -6.95
CA GLU A 144 21.25 34.52 -7.31
C GLU A 144 20.46 33.22 -7.14
N PHE A 145 19.98 32.64 -8.23
CA PHE A 145 19.44 31.28 -8.20
C PHE A 145 20.55 30.30 -7.83
N GLU A 146 20.37 29.54 -6.75
CA GLU A 146 21.20 28.36 -6.51
C GLU A 146 21.02 27.39 -7.69
N LEU A 147 22.11 27.07 -8.40
CA LEU A 147 22.08 26.29 -9.65
C LEU A 147 21.26 24.99 -9.53
N GLY A 148 21.23 24.37 -8.35
CA GLY A 148 20.48 23.14 -8.10
C GLY A 148 18.96 23.32 -7.92
N GLU A 149 18.47 24.50 -7.54
CA GLU A 149 17.02 24.74 -7.39
C GLU A 149 16.32 24.83 -8.74
N VAL A 150 16.96 25.47 -9.72
CA VAL A 150 16.43 25.60 -11.08
C VAL A 150 16.37 24.23 -11.76
N GLU A 151 17.40 23.41 -11.58
CA GLU A 151 17.48 22.05 -12.09
C GLU A 151 16.36 21.16 -11.50
N ARG A 152 16.20 21.16 -10.17
CA ARG A 152 15.10 20.44 -9.50
C ARG A 152 13.72 20.90 -9.95
N ALA A 153 13.52 22.21 -10.11
CA ALA A 153 12.26 22.77 -10.59
C ALA A 153 11.94 22.36 -12.04
N ILE A 154 12.95 22.29 -12.92
CA ILE A 154 12.79 21.81 -14.29
C ILE A 154 12.43 20.32 -14.30
N HIS A 155 13.10 19.50 -13.49
CA HIS A 155 12.78 18.07 -13.38
C HIS A 155 11.36 17.83 -12.87
N ALA A 156 10.95 18.50 -11.80
CA ALA A 156 9.59 18.42 -11.27
C ALA A 156 8.56 18.83 -12.33
N ARG A 157 8.86 19.84 -13.15
CA ARG A 157 7.95 20.30 -14.21
C ARG A 157 7.88 19.35 -15.39
N ILE A 158 8.98 18.71 -15.76
CA ILE A 158 9.01 17.66 -16.79
C ILE A 158 8.10 16.50 -16.35
N VAL A 159 8.20 16.08 -15.08
CA VAL A 159 7.32 15.05 -14.51
C VAL A 159 5.85 15.49 -14.59
N GLU A 160 5.52 16.70 -14.14
CA GLU A 160 4.14 17.21 -14.12
C GLU A 160 3.52 17.36 -15.52
N LYS A 161 4.30 17.80 -16.53
CA LYS A 161 3.82 18.10 -17.89
C LYS A 161 3.95 16.94 -18.87
N CYS A 162 4.90 16.03 -18.63
CA CYS A 162 5.25 14.95 -19.55
C CYS A 162 5.10 13.56 -18.93
N GLY A 163 4.78 13.42 -17.64
CA GLY A 163 4.35 12.15 -17.07
C GLY A 163 3.01 11.69 -17.68
N ARG A 164 2.85 10.38 -17.89
CA ARG A 164 1.54 9.80 -18.23
C ARG A 164 0.91 9.28 -16.94
N ARG A 165 -0.35 9.67 -16.69
CA ARG A 165 -1.20 8.96 -15.73
C ARG A 165 -1.84 7.69 -16.35
N THR A 166 -1.87 7.57 -17.68
CA THR A 166 -2.84 6.73 -18.42
C THR A 166 -2.27 5.52 -19.17
N TYR A 167 -0.95 5.26 -19.20
CA TYR A 167 -0.41 4.19 -20.06
C TYR A 167 -0.92 2.78 -19.71
N TRP A 168 -1.18 2.49 -18.43
CA TRP A 168 -1.74 1.19 -18.01
C TRP A 168 -3.26 1.08 -18.16
N GLU A 169 -3.98 2.20 -18.26
CA GLU A 169 -5.43 2.20 -18.47
C GLU A 169 -5.78 1.67 -19.88
N ASP A 170 -4.94 1.97 -20.87
CA ASP A 170 -5.09 1.46 -22.24
C ASP A 170 -4.90 -0.08 -22.28
N TRP A 171 -3.97 -0.62 -21.49
CA TRP A 171 -3.76 -2.06 -21.35
C TRP A 171 -4.88 -2.77 -20.58
N ALA A 172 -5.52 -2.11 -19.61
CA ALA A 172 -6.51 -2.76 -18.75
C ALA A 172 -7.67 -3.43 -19.52
N ASN A 173 -8.12 -2.82 -20.63
CA ASN A 173 -9.15 -3.38 -21.49
C ASN A 173 -8.69 -4.65 -22.22
N ASP A 174 -7.43 -4.68 -22.68
CA ASP A 174 -6.86 -5.87 -23.32
C ASP A 174 -6.69 -7.01 -22.31
N ILE A 175 -6.38 -6.69 -21.05
CA ILE A 175 -6.21 -7.68 -19.97
C ILE A 175 -7.53 -8.30 -19.56
N ALA A 176 -8.60 -7.52 -19.42
CA ALA A 176 -9.92 -8.09 -19.13
C ALA A 176 -10.33 -9.12 -20.20
N ARG A 177 -10.03 -8.84 -21.47
CA ARG A 177 -10.23 -9.80 -22.58
C ARG A 177 -9.34 -11.03 -22.44
N ILE A 178 -8.08 -10.87 -22.05
CA ILE A 178 -7.13 -11.98 -21.86
C ILE A 178 -7.55 -12.86 -20.68
N ALA A 179 -7.92 -12.26 -19.54
CA ALA A 179 -8.47 -12.97 -18.38
C ALA A 179 -9.68 -13.80 -18.79
N GLN A 180 -10.63 -13.20 -19.51
CA GLN A 180 -11.81 -13.91 -20.01
C GLN A 180 -11.44 -15.06 -20.95
N THR A 181 -10.39 -14.90 -21.76
CA THR A 181 -9.90 -15.94 -22.67
C THR A 181 -9.30 -17.11 -21.89
N HIS A 182 -8.47 -16.84 -20.88
CA HIS A 182 -7.94 -17.87 -19.98
C HIS A 182 -9.07 -18.61 -19.25
N ILE A 183 -10.05 -17.89 -18.71
CA ILE A 183 -11.23 -18.47 -18.06
C ILE A 183 -11.98 -19.41 -19.02
N THR A 184 -12.36 -18.91 -20.20
CA THR A 184 -13.08 -19.71 -21.21
C THR A 184 -12.30 -20.94 -21.64
N ARG A 185 -10.97 -20.84 -21.71
CA ARG A 185 -10.11 -21.96 -22.08
C ARG A 185 -10.02 -23.03 -21.00
N ILE A 186 -9.80 -22.63 -19.74
CA ILE A 186 -9.82 -23.54 -18.59
C ILE A 186 -11.18 -24.24 -18.53
N GLU A 187 -12.29 -23.49 -18.65
CA GLU A 187 -13.64 -24.07 -18.71
C GLU A 187 -13.79 -25.09 -19.85
N THR A 188 -13.24 -24.79 -21.04
CA THR A 188 -13.32 -25.68 -22.20
C THR A 188 -12.58 -27.00 -21.95
N ILE A 189 -11.39 -26.94 -21.34
CA ILE A 189 -10.61 -28.13 -20.97
C ILE A 189 -11.38 -28.97 -19.94
N LEU A 190 -11.98 -28.32 -18.93
CA LEU A 190 -12.70 -29.00 -17.85
C LEU A 190 -14.06 -29.57 -18.29
N ARG A 191 -14.67 -29.02 -19.34
CA ARG A 191 -15.93 -29.54 -19.92
C ARG A 191 -15.72 -30.79 -20.77
N ASP A 192 -14.53 -31.00 -21.33
CA ASP A 192 -14.26 -32.17 -22.16
C ASP A 192 -14.16 -33.46 -21.29
N PRO A 193 -15.05 -34.45 -21.49
CA PRO A 193 -14.99 -35.72 -20.76
C PRO A 193 -13.72 -36.54 -21.01
N ALA A 194 -12.96 -36.26 -22.07
CA ALA A 194 -11.68 -36.92 -22.36
C ALA A 194 -10.57 -36.52 -21.38
N ASN A 195 -10.61 -35.30 -20.83
CA ASN A 195 -9.60 -34.73 -19.94
C ASN A 195 -9.78 -35.18 -18.48
N ARG A 196 -9.80 -36.50 -18.26
CA ARG A 196 -10.12 -37.08 -16.94
C ARG A 196 -9.10 -36.70 -15.86
N LYS A 197 -7.82 -36.62 -16.21
CA LYS A 197 -6.74 -36.32 -15.25
C LYS A 197 -6.80 -34.87 -14.79
N GLU A 198 -6.98 -33.96 -15.74
CA GLU A 198 -7.09 -32.53 -15.53
C GLU A 198 -8.32 -32.21 -14.67
N ARG A 199 -9.46 -32.83 -14.98
CA ARG A 199 -10.69 -32.68 -14.20
C ARG A 199 -10.56 -33.20 -12.78
N GLN A 200 -9.90 -34.34 -12.60
CA GLN A 200 -9.68 -34.90 -11.27
C GLN A 200 -8.77 -33.98 -10.44
N ALA A 201 -7.64 -33.55 -11.00
CA ALA A 201 -6.72 -32.64 -10.31
C ALA A 201 -7.39 -31.30 -9.97
N PHE A 202 -8.16 -30.72 -10.90
CA PHE A 202 -8.94 -29.52 -10.63
C PHE A 202 -9.98 -29.72 -9.53
N GLN A 203 -10.68 -30.85 -9.51
CA GLN A 203 -11.66 -31.14 -8.46
C GLN A 203 -11.00 -31.26 -7.08
N THR A 204 -9.87 -31.99 -6.98
CA THR A 204 -9.07 -32.05 -5.75
C THR A 204 -8.65 -30.64 -5.31
N PHE A 205 -8.20 -29.81 -6.25
CA PHE A 205 -7.79 -28.44 -5.95
C PHE A 205 -8.94 -27.56 -5.44
N VAL A 206 -10.13 -27.70 -6.03
CA VAL A 206 -11.34 -27.01 -5.58
C VAL A 206 -11.72 -27.45 -4.17
N GLU A 207 -11.63 -28.75 -3.86
CA GLU A 207 -11.92 -29.28 -2.54
C GLU A 207 -10.92 -28.77 -1.49
N GLU A 208 -9.64 -28.70 -1.83
CA GLU A 208 -8.60 -28.14 -0.96
C GLU A 208 -8.77 -26.64 -0.73
N LEU A 209 -9.07 -25.84 -1.77
CA LEU A 209 -9.37 -24.41 -1.59
C LEU A 209 -10.65 -24.17 -0.76
N ARG A 210 -11.63 -25.06 -0.84
CA ARG A 210 -12.83 -25.00 0.01
C ARG A 210 -12.51 -25.28 1.48
N ASP A 211 -11.54 -26.15 1.76
CA ASP A 211 -11.03 -26.44 3.09
C ASP A 211 -10.19 -25.25 3.63
N ASP A 212 -9.25 -24.77 2.83
CA ASP A 212 -8.32 -23.69 3.19
C ASP A 212 -9.00 -22.32 3.35
N LEU A 213 -9.97 -22.01 2.50
CA LEU A 213 -10.62 -20.69 2.43
C LEU A 213 -12.08 -20.77 2.83
N ASN A 214 -12.96 -21.30 1.99
CA ASN A 214 -14.38 -21.30 2.29
C ASN A 214 -15.16 -22.39 1.55
N PRO A 215 -16.04 -23.14 2.24
CA PRO A 215 -16.88 -24.15 1.60
C PRO A 215 -17.78 -23.62 0.48
N ALA A 216 -18.13 -22.34 0.50
CA ALA A 216 -18.97 -21.70 -0.50
C ALA A 216 -18.25 -21.39 -1.83
N ILE A 217 -16.92 -21.56 -1.90
CA ILE A 217 -16.14 -21.29 -3.12
C ILE A 217 -16.66 -22.15 -4.27
N THR A 218 -16.99 -21.48 -5.36
CA THR A 218 -17.47 -22.10 -6.59
C THR A 218 -16.31 -22.50 -7.50
N GLU A 219 -16.52 -23.51 -8.35
CA GLU A 219 -15.53 -23.88 -9.37
C GLU A 219 -15.16 -22.70 -10.28
N ASN A 220 -16.14 -21.83 -10.61
CA ASN A 220 -15.90 -20.64 -11.41
C ASN A 220 -14.95 -19.65 -10.71
N GLU A 221 -15.08 -19.48 -9.39
CA GLU A 221 -14.15 -18.64 -8.62
C GLU A 221 -12.73 -19.22 -8.61
N VAL A 222 -12.58 -20.55 -8.54
CA VAL A 222 -11.27 -21.20 -8.66
C VAL A 222 -10.66 -21.03 -10.06
N ILE A 223 -11.47 -21.11 -11.13
CA ILE A 223 -11.02 -20.83 -12.50
C ILE A 223 -10.57 -19.36 -12.62
N GLU A 224 -11.31 -18.43 -12.02
CA GLU A 224 -10.92 -17.03 -11.96
C GLU A 224 -9.60 -16.83 -11.20
N MET A 225 -9.37 -17.53 -10.08
CA MET A 225 -8.11 -17.51 -9.33
C MET A 225 -6.93 -18.02 -10.16
N LEU A 226 -7.10 -19.12 -10.90
CA LEU A 226 -6.08 -19.64 -11.81
C LEU A 226 -5.76 -18.65 -12.95
N ALA A 227 -6.79 -18.03 -13.53
CA ALA A 227 -6.61 -17.01 -14.57
C ALA A 227 -5.92 -15.74 -14.03
N GLN A 228 -6.24 -15.33 -12.79
CA GLN A 228 -5.54 -14.25 -12.11
C GLN A 228 -4.06 -14.60 -11.93
N HIS A 229 -3.76 -15.80 -11.43
CA HIS A 229 -2.38 -16.26 -11.24
C HIS A 229 -1.56 -16.14 -12.53
N LEU A 230 -2.08 -16.67 -13.66
CA LEU A 230 -1.45 -16.58 -14.99
C LEU A 230 -1.10 -15.15 -15.43
N ILE A 231 -1.92 -14.17 -15.04
CA ILE A 231 -1.71 -12.76 -15.39
C ILE A 231 -0.78 -12.07 -14.40
N THR A 232 -0.91 -12.40 -13.11
CA THR A 232 -0.17 -11.75 -12.02
C THR A 232 1.28 -12.22 -11.93
N GLN A 233 1.54 -13.51 -12.17
CA GLN A 233 2.85 -14.10 -11.95
C GLN A 233 3.93 -13.41 -12.81
N PRO A 234 3.76 -13.23 -14.14
CA PRO A 234 4.79 -12.58 -14.95
C PRO A 234 4.95 -11.09 -14.62
N VAL A 235 3.91 -10.44 -14.09
CA VAL A 235 3.99 -9.06 -13.58
C VAL A 235 4.91 -9.02 -12.37
N PHE A 236 4.73 -9.93 -11.42
CA PHE A 236 5.57 -10.01 -10.23
C PHE A 236 7.01 -10.39 -10.59
N GLU A 237 7.23 -11.35 -11.49
CA GLU A 237 8.57 -11.68 -12.00
C GLU A 237 9.26 -10.48 -12.67
N ALA A 238 8.51 -9.68 -13.44
CA ALA A 238 9.03 -8.47 -14.09
C ALA A 238 9.35 -7.35 -13.08
N LEU A 239 8.55 -7.20 -12.03
CA LEU A 239 8.75 -6.19 -10.98
C LEU A 239 9.93 -6.50 -10.06
N PHE A 240 10.13 -7.79 -9.81
CA PHE A 240 11.05 -8.29 -8.79
C PHE A 240 12.14 -9.16 -9.42
N GLU A 241 12.72 -8.69 -10.53
CA GLU A 241 13.86 -9.36 -11.17
C GLU A 241 15.00 -9.57 -10.16
N GLY A 242 15.43 -10.82 -9.99
CA GLY A 242 16.39 -11.25 -8.97
C GLY A 242 15.78 -11.90 -7.72
N TYR A 243 14.46 -11.84 -7.56
CA TYR A 243 13.71 -12.53 -6.53
C TYR A 243 12.95 -13.70 -7.16
N SER A 244 13.29 -14.93 -6.77
CA SER A 244 12.59 -16.14 -7.20
C SER A 244 11.27 -16.32 -6.44
N PHE A 245 10.40 -15.30 -6.41
CA PHE A 245 9.15 -15.34 -5.64
C PHE A 245 8.25 -16.50 -6.08
N ALA A 246 7.99 -16.60 -7.39
CA ALA A 246 7.12 -17.65 -7.94
C ALA A 246 7.66 -19.06 -7.65
N ASP A 247 8.98 -19.21 -7.64
CA ASP A 247 9.65 -20.49 -7.39
C ASP A 247 9.67 -20.88 -5.91
N ASN A 248 9.44 -19.95 -4.98
CA ASN A 248 9.55 -20.20 -3.53
C ASN A 248 8.23 -20.01 -2.77
N ASN A 249 7.21 -19.41 -3.39
CA ASN A 249 5.91 -19.20 -2.76
C ASN A 249 5.04 -20.47 -2.88
N PRO A 250 4.59 -21.08 -1.75
CA PRO A 250 3.81 -22.32 -1.78
C PRO A 250 2.53 -22.27 -2.62
N VAL A 251 1.79 -21.16 -2.53
CA VAL A 251 0.54 -20.99 -3.27
C VAL A 251 0.83 -20.84 -4.76
N SER A 252 1.88 -20.09 -5.12
CA SER A 252 2.34 -19.97 -6.50
C SER A 252 2.72 -21.33 -7.10
N GLN A 253 3.48 -22.14 -6.35
CA GLN A 253 3.87 -23.48 -6.79
C GLN A 253 2.66 -24.41 -7.02
N GLY A 254 1.70 -24.44 -6.07
CA GLY A 254 0.50 -25.27 -6.23
C GLY A 254 -0.41 -24.83 -7.38
N MET A 255 -0.56 -23.51 -7.60
CA MET A 255 -1.28 -22.98 -8.76
C MET A 255 -0.58 -23.39 -10.07
N GLN A 256 0.74 -23.29 -10.11
CA GLN A 256 1.55 -23.65 -11.28
C GLN A 256 1.49 -25.15 -11.59
N GLU A 257 1.39 -26.01 -10.57
CA GLU A 257 1.20 -27.46 -10.76
C GLU A 257 -0.11 -27.76 -11.51
N ILE A 258 -1.21 -27.17 -11.05
CA ILE A 258 -2.52 -27.32 -11.71
C ILE A 258 -2.50 -26.77 -13.13
N LEU A 259 -1.93 -25.58 -13.32
CA LEU A 259 -1.81 -24.97 -14.65
C LEU A 259 -0.93 -25.80 -15.58
N SER A 260 0.13 -26.42 -15.08
CA SER A 260 1.02 -27.29 -15.87
C SER A 260 0.29 -28.54 -16.37
N LEU A 261 -0.62 -29.10 -15.56
CA LEU A 261 -1.50 -30.20 -15.98
C LEU A 261 -2.50 -29.76 -17.05
N LEU A 262 -3.06 -28.55 -16.93
CA LEU A 262 -3.94 -27.95 -17.93
C LEU A 262 -3.17 -27.55 -19.22
N ASN A 263 -1.86 -27.30 -19.10
CA ASN A 263 -0.96 -26.84 -20.16
C ASN A 263 -0.55 -27.89 -21.19
N GLY A 264 -0.84 -29.18 -20.97
CA GLY A 264 -0.71 -30.22 -21.99
C GLY A 264 -1.42 -29.89 -23.33
N HIS A 265 -2.26 -28.84 -23.32
CA HIS A 265 -2.99 -28.28 -24.46
C HIS A 265 -2.45 -26.92 -24.99
N HIS A 266 -1.20 -26.53 -24.69
CA HIS A 266 -0.50 -25.30 -25.15
C HIS A 266 -1.09 -23.94 -24.68
N LEU A 267 -1.25 -23.66 -23.38
CA LEU A 267 -1.81 -22.37 -22.91
C LEU A 267 -0.98 -21.13 -23.30
N GLU A 268 0.30 -21.33 -23.64
CA GLU A 268 1.32 -20.27 -23.84
C GLU A 268 1.19 -19.41 -25.10
N LYS A 269 0.38 -19.80 -26.10
CA LYS A 269 0.34 -19.11 -27.42
C LYS A 269 -0.17 -17.66 -27.42
N GLU A 270 -0.63 -17.14 -26.28
CA GLU A 270 -1.14 -15.76 -26.14
C GLU A 270 -0.24 -14.85 -25.27
N ALA A 271 0.88 -15.39 -24.76
CA ALA A 271 1.90 -14.63 -24.05
C ALA A 271 2.49 -13.50 -24.93
N ASP A 272 2.45 -13.64 -26.26
CA ASP A 272 2.95 -12.66 -27.23
C ASP A 272 2.25 -11.28 -27.11
N THR A 273 0.94 -11.25 -26.82
CA THR A 273 0.20 -9.99 -26.62
C THR A 273 0.55 -9.30 -25.31
N LEU A 274 0.89 -10.07 -24.27
CA LEU A 274 1.24 -9.57 -22.94
C LEU A 274 2.73 -9.25 -22.80
N GLN A 275 3.57 -9.76 -23.68
CA GLN A 275 5.01 -9.56 -23.60
C GLN A 275 5.38 -8.08 -23.65
N GLY A 276 4.67 -7.27 -24.44
CA GLY A 276 4.83 -5.81 -24.45
C GLY A 276 4.44 -5.15 -23.13
N PHE A 277 3.39 -5.63 -22.48
CA PHE A 277 2.98 -5.18 -21.16
C PHE A 277 4.01 -5.55 -20.09
N TYR A 278 4.44 -6.81 -20.03
CA TYR A 278 5.46 -7.27 -19.07
C TYR A 278 6.80 -6.56 -19.27
N ALA A 279 7.20 -6.33 -20.52
CA ALA A 279 8.37 -5.51 -20.83
C ALA A 279 8.22 -4.07 -20.30
N SER A 280 7.02 -3.49 -20.36
CA SER A 280 6.76 -2.15 -19.81
C SER A 280 6.81 -2.12 -18.28
N VAL A 281 6.28 -3.15 -17.61
CA VAL A 281 6.36 -3.31 -16.15
C VAL A 281 7.82 -3.43 -15.73
N LYS A 282 8.57 -4.31 -16.40
CA LYS A 282 10.01 -4.50 -16.18
C LYS A 282 10.78 -3.19 -16.34
N MET A 283 10.56 -2.47 -17.43
CA MET A 283 11.21 -1.19 -17.71
C MET A 283 10.88 -0.13 -16.65
N ARG A 284 9.68 -0.18 -16.06
CA ARG A 284 9.27 0.73 -14.99
C ARG A 284 9.92 0.37 -13.65
N ALA A 285 10.10 -0.91 -13.37
CA ALA A 285 10.83 -1.39 -12.21
C ALA A 285 12.36 -1.24 -12.33
N GLU A 286 12.88 -1.15 -13.55
CA GLU A 286 14.32 -1.13 -13.83
C GLU A 286 15.06 0.03 -13.15
N GLY A 287 15.94 -0.33 -12.22
CA GLY A 287 16.74 0.58 -11.41
C GLY A 287 15.93 1.38 -10.39
N ILE A 288 14.75 0.92 -9.98
CA ILE A 288 14.16 1.28 -8.69
C ILE A 288 14.69 0.27 -7.68
N ASP A 289 15.61 0.74 -6.86
CA ASP A 289 16.34 -0.04 -5.86
C ASP A 289 15.72 0.05 -4.46
N ASN A 290 14.93 1.09 -4.17
CA ASN A 290 14.26 1.25 -2.88
C ASN A 290 12.86 0.60 -2.82
N VAL A 291 12.51 0.10 -1.64
CA VAL A 291 11.24 -0.61 -1.36
C VAL A 291 10.03 0.30 -1.58
N ALA A 292 10.10 1.56 -1.16
CA ALA A 292 9.00 2.52 -1.29
C ALA A 292 8.59 2.75 -2.76
N GLY A 293 9.56 2.82 -3.67
CA GLY A 293 9.31 2.98 -5.10
C GLY A 293 8.67 1.73 -5.72
N LYS A 294 9.13 0.53 -5.35
CA LYS A 294 8.54 -0.74 -5.80
C LYS A 294 7.12 -0.92 -5.26
N GLN A 295 6.88 -0.60 -3.98
CA GLN A 295 5.55 -0.59 -3.39
C GLN A 295 4.61 0.34 -4.14
N ARG A 296 5.03 1.58 -4.43
CA ARG A 296 4.20 2.54 -5.19
C ARG A 296 3.83 2.02 -6.58
N ILE A 297 4.70 1.26 -7.23
CA ILE A 297 4.39 0.60 -8.51
C ILE A 297 3.34 -0.50 -8.30
N VAL A 298 3.46 -1.33 -7.26
CA VAL A 298 2.45 -2.34 -6.91
C VAL A 298 1.10 -1.70 -6.61
N LEU A 299 1.08 -0.59 -5.85
CA LEU A 299 -0.13 0.21 -5.59
C LEU A 299 -0.79 0.69 -6.89
N GLU A 300 0.01 1.26 -7.79
CA GLU A 300 -0.53 1.76 -9.06
C GLU A 300 -1.02 0.63 -9.97
N LEU A 301 -0.36 -0.54 -9.95
CA LEU A 301 -0.85 -1.73 -10.66
C LEU A 301 -2.15 -2.23 -10.03
N TYR A 302 -2.26 -2.20 -8.71
CA TYR A 302 -3.51 -2.51 -8.05
C TYR A 302 -4.66 -1.60 -8.50
N ASP A 303 -4.49 -0.30 -8.34
CA ASP A 303 -5.55 0.69 -8.59
C ASP A 303 -5.94 0.77 -10.06
N LYS A 304 -4.97 0.68 -10.98
CA LYS A 304 -5.20 0.91 -12.41
C LYS A 304 -5.34 -0.36 -13.23
N PHE A 305 -4.64 -1.42 -12.84
CA PHE A 305 -4.58 -2.66 -13.62
C PHE A 305 -5.55 -3.70 -13.05
N PHE A 306 -5.39 -4.11 -11.79
CA PHE A 306 -6.20 -5.19 -11.22
C PHE A 306 -7.67 -4.81 -11.05
N ARG A 307 -7.92 -3.57 -10.62
CA ARG A 307 -9.29 -3.05 -10.47
C ARG A 307 -10.12 -3.08 -11.75
N ASN A 308 -9.48 -2.83 -12.89
CA ASN A 308 -10.14 -2.76 -14.18
C ASN A 308 -10.21 -4.13 -14.87
N ALA A 309 -9.20 -4.99 -14.66
CA ALA A 309 -9.17 -6.34 -15.23
C ALA A 309 -10.17 -7.29 -14.54
N PHE A 310 -10.40 -7.12 -13.23
CA PHE A 310 -11.24 -8.02 -12.44
C PHE A 310 -12.29 -7.26 -11.61
N PRO A 311 -13.20 -6.46 -12.22
CA PRO A 311 -14.05 -5.50 -11.50
C PRO A 311 -15.04 -6.16 -10.54
N ARG A 312 -15.63 -7.30 -10.91
CA ARG A 312 -16.53 -8.08 -10.02
C ARG A 312 -15.81 -8.57 -8.78
N MET A 313 -14.53 -8.93 -8.94
CA MET A 313 -13.69 -9.33 -7.84
C MET A 313 -13.33 -8.09 -7.02
N THR A 314 -12.87 -6.99 -7.63
CA THR A 314 -12.47 -5.78 -6.87
C THR A 314 -13.59 -5.16 -6.01
N GLU A 315 -14.84 -5.22 -6.47
CA GLU A 315 -16.00 -4.84 -5.63
C GLU A 315 -16.18 -5.76 -4.41
N ARG A 316 -15.78 -7.04 -4.51
CA ARG A 316 -15.74 -8.01 -3.40
C ARG A 316 -14.46 -7.92 -2.56
N LEU A 317 -13.31 -7.56 -3.16
CA LEU A 317 -11.99 -7.62 -2.52
C LEU A 317 -11.78 -6.51 -1.50
N GLY A 318 -12.37 -5.32 -1.69
CA GLY A 318 -12.34 -4.25 -0.68
C GLY A 318 -10.97 -3.94 -0.08
N ILE A 319 -9.87 -4.12 -0.84
CA ILE A 319 -8.51 -3.97 -0.31
C ILE A 319 -8.29 -2.48 -0.01
N VAL A 320 -8.18 -2.18 1.27
CA VAL A 320 -7.96 -0.82 1.78
C VAL A 320 -6.51 -0.70 2.21
N TYR A 321 -5.81 0.28 1.66
CA TYR A 321 -4.49 0.66 2.15
C TYR A 321 -4.63 1.44 3.46
N THR A 322 -4.10 0.88 4.53
CA THR A 322 -4.08 1.53 5.84
C THR A 322 -3.02 2.65 5.83
N PRO A 323 -3.38 3.90 6.18
CA PRO A 323 -2.41 4.99 6.26
C PRO A 323 -1.23 4.66 7.17
N VAL A 324 -0.02 5.05 6.78
CA VAL A 324 1.21 4.70 7.52
C VAL A 324 1.20 5.32 8.92
N GLU A 325 0.62 6.51 9.08
CA GLU A 325 0.48 7.18 10.37
C GLU A 325 -0.34 6.34 11.36
N VAL A 326 -1.41 5.69 10.87
CA VAL A 326 -2.26 4.79 11.67
C VAL A 326 -1.50 3.53 12.04
N VAL A 327 -0.79 2.93 11.08
CA VAL A 327 0.01 1.71 11.30
C VAL A 327 1.11 1.96 12.33
N ASP A 328 1.89 3.02 12.14
CA ASP A 328 2.98 3.36 13.05
C ASP A 328 2.44 3.66 14.46
N PHE A 329 1.29 4.35 14.57
CA PHE A 329 0.63 4.57 15.85
C PHE A 329 0.22 3.28 16.55
N ILE A 330 -0.34 2.30 15.82
CA ILE A 330 -0.69 0.99 16.35
C ILE A 330 0.56 0.26 16.89
N LEU A 331 1.62 0.18 16.08
CA LEU A 331 2.84 -0.55 16.44
C LEU A 331 3.53 0.01 17.69
N HIS A 332 3.73 1.33 17.75
CA HIS A 332 4.34 1.98 18.90
C HIS A 332 3.47 1.90 20.16
N SER A 333 2.14 1.88 19.99
CA SER A 333 1.21 1.71 21.11
C SER A 333 1.23 0.30 21.67
N ILE A 334 1.29 -0.73 20.80
CA ILE A 334 1.43 -2.12 21.26
C ILE A 334 2.75 -2.28 22.01
N ASP A 335 3.88 -1.81 21.48
CA ASP A 335 5.17 -1.93 22.18
C ASP A 335 5.15 -1.21 23.54
N HIS A 336 4.56 -0.01 23.60
CA HIS A 336 4.40 0.71 24.85
C HIS A 336 3.57 -0.08 25.88
N LEU A 337 2.40 -0.59 25.46
CA LEU A 337 1.52 -1.36 26.32
C LEU A 337 2.15 -2.71 26.72
N LEU A 338 2.91 -3.37 25.85
CA LEU A 338 3.65 -4.59 26.19
C LEU A 338 4.65 -4.34 27.32
N ARG A 339 5.38 -3.21 27.25
CA ARG A 339 6.33 -2.83 28.29
C ARG A 339 5.64 -2.52 29.61
N GLN A 340 4.53 -1.78 29.56
CA GLN A 340 3.77 -1.39 30.73
C GLN A 340 3.11 -2.58 31.43
N GLU A 341 2.45 -3.46 30.67
CA GLU A 341 1.57 -4.50 31.20
C GLU A 341 2.31 -5.82 31.48
N PHE A 342 3.34 -6.13 30.69
CA PHE A 342 4.02 -7.44 30.74
C PHE A 342 5.55 -7.34 30.89
N GLY A 343 6.13 -6.14 30.83
CA GLY A 343 7.60 -5.98 30.82
C GLY A 343 8.26 -6.57 29.57
N GLN A 344 7.51 -6.70 28.47
CA GLN A 344 7.95 -7.27 27.20
C GLN A 344 8.00 -6.21 26.09
N THR A 345 8.61 -6.54 24.97
CA THR A 345 8.65 -5.74 23.73
C THR A 345 8.14 -6.58 22.56
N LEU A 346 7.88 -5.96 21.42
CA LEU A 346 7.57 -6.71 20.18
C LEU A 346 8.71 -7.66 19.77
N GLY A 347 9.97 -7.32 20.10
CA GLY A 347 11.16 -8.13 19.88
C GLY A 347 11.38 -9.28 20.87
N SER A 348 10.68 -9.30 22.01
CA SER A 348 10.92 -10.28 23.09
C SER A 348 10.58 -11.72 22.68
N PRO A 349 11.43 -12.73 22.96
CA PRO A 349 11.13 -14.13 22.65
C PRO A 349 9.81 -14.60 23.27
N GLY A 350 9.05 -15.41 22.53
CA GLY A 350 7.73 -15.91 22.93
C GLY A 350 6.58 -14.92 22.68
N VAL A 351 6.86 -13.68 22.26
CA VAL A 351 5.83 -12.73 21.82
C VAL A 351 5.46 -13.02 20.36
N HIS A 352 4.51 -13.92 20.15
CA HIS A 352 3.92 -14.20 18.84
C HIS A 352 2.99 -13.05 18.41
N ILE A 353 3.17 -12.58 17.17
CA ILE A 353 2.44 -11.48 16.55
C ILE A 353 1.66 -12.03 15.36
N LEU A 354 0.34 -11.81 15.34
CA LEU A 354 -0.54 -12.24 14.26
C LEU A 354 -1.28 -11.04 13.65
N ASP A 355 -1.18 -10.91 12.33
CA ASP A 355 -2.13 -10.12 11.53
C ASP A 355 -3.12 -11.05 10.80
N PRO A 356 -4.35 -11.21 11.31
CA PRO A 356 -5.34 -12.11 10.71
C PRO A 356 -5.95 -11.60 9.39
N PHE A 357 -5.71 -10.34 9.03
CA PHE A 357 -6.28 -9.68 7.84
C PHE A 357 -5.21 -8.78 7.20
N VAL A 358 -4.10 -9.40 6.81
CA VAL A 358 -2.86 -8.69 6.48
C VAL A 358 -2.99 -7.74 5.28
N GLY A 359 -3.97 -7.96 4.40
CA GLY A 359 -4.22 -7.15 3.23
C GLY A 359 -2.98 -7.13 2.34
N THR A 360 -2.34 -5.97 2.22
CA THR A 360 -1.13 -5.81 1.42
C THR A 360 0.17 -5.89 2.21
N GLY A 361 0.13 -6.33 3.47
CA GLY A 361 1.33 -6.48 4.30
C GLY A 361 1.76 -5.23 5.04
N THR A 362 0.96 -4.14 5.04
CA THR A 362 1.44 -2.84 5.55
C THR A 362 1.85 -2.90 7.01
N LEU A 363 1.04 -3.47 7.91
CA LEU A 363 1.39 -3.55 9.34
C LEU A 363 2.68 -4.35 9.57
N ILE A 364 2.80 -5.53 8.96
CA ILE A 364 3.99 -6.38 9.09
C ILE A 364 5.22 -5.71 8.46
N THR A 365 5.10 -5.13 7.27
CA THR A 365 6.19 -4.41 6.60
C THR A 365 6.70 -3.27 7.46
N ARG A 366 5.80 -2.44 8.02
CA ARG A 366 6.16 -1.33 8.89
C ARG A 366 6.78 -1.80 10.20
N LEU A 367 6.32 -2.94 10.76
CA LEU A 367 6.94 -3.58 11.91
C LEU A 367 8.40 -3.95 11.62
N LEU A 368 8.66 -4.64 10.50
CA LEU A 368 10.02 -5.04 10.12
C LEU A 368 10.94 -3.85 9.85
N GLN A 369 10.39 -2.75 9.31
CA GLN A 369 11.13 -1.50 9.04
C GLN A 369 11.26 -0.58 10.27
N SER A 370 10.63 -0.93 11.40
CA SER A 370 10.67 -0.12 12.61
C SER A 370 11.84 -0.52 13.50
N ASP A 371 12.23 0.38 14.41
CA ASP A 371 13.23 0.10 15.44
C ASP A 371 12.64 -0.66 16.66
N LEU A 372 11.42 -1.20 16.55
CA LEU A 372 10.73 -1.90 17.64
C LEU A 372 11.20 -3.35 17.83
N ILE A 373 11.81 -3.92 16.80
CA ILE A 373 12.49 -5.22 16.84
C ILE A 373 13.94 -4.98 16.46
N THR A 374 14.88 -5.39 17.31
CA THR A 374 16.30 -5.18 17.02
C THR A 374 16.77 -6.09 15.88
N SER A 375 17.83 -5.71 15.17
CA SER A 375 18.40 -6.52 14.09
C SER A 375 18.87 -7.91 14.54
N GLU A 376 19.15 -8.11 15.83
CA GLU A 376 19.51 -9.40 16.41
C GLU A 376 18.28 -10.30 16.64
N GLU A 377 17.14 -9.72 17.04
CA GLU A 377 15.88 -10.42 17.29
C GLU A 377 15.13 -10.73 15.98
N LEU A 378 15.28 -9.85 14.98
CA LEU A 378 14.49 -9.86 13.75
C LEU A 378 14.51 -11.20 12.98
N PRO A 379 15.66 -11.89 12.79
CA PRO A 379 15.67 -13.15 12.05
C PRO A 379 14.85 -14.25 12.71
N TYR A 380 14.89 -14.33 14.04
CA TYR A 380 14.11 -15.31 14.78
C TYR A 380 12.62 -14.95 14.74
N LYS A 381 12.29 -13.66 14.93
CA LYS A 381 10.92 -13.15 14.82
C LYS A 381 10.31 -13.45 13.46
N TYR A 382 11.01 -13.09 12.39
CA TYR A 382 10.58 -13.29 11.00
C TYR A 382 10.29 -14.76 10.68
N ARG A 383 11.14 -15.68 11.15
CA ARG A 383 11.00 -17.11 10.85
C ARG A 383 9.92 -17.83 11.67
N TYR A 384 9.68 -17.40 12.91
CA TYR A 384 8.94 -18.23 13.87
C TYR A 384 7.81 -17.51 14.61
N GLU A 385 7.86 -16.19 14.78
CA GLU A 385 6.98 -15.48 15.72
C GLU A 385 6.13 -14.37 15.07
N ILE A 386 6.29 -14.10 13.78
CA ILE A 386 5.43 -13.20 13.00
C ILE A 386 4.56 -14.03 12.05
N HIS A 387 3.25 -13.81 12.11
CA HIS A 387 2.23 -14.59 11.42
C HIS A 387 1.26 -13.67 10.69
N ALA A 388 0.80 -14.08 9.52
CA ALA A 388 -0.12 -13.30 8.71
C ALA A 388 -1.10 -14.19 7.94
N ASN A 389 -2.35 -13.76 7.82
CA ASN A 389 -3.38 -14.44 7.03
C ASN A 389 -4.01 -13.49 6.03
N GLU A 390 -4.27 -14.00 4.83
CA GLU A 390 -5.02 -13.31 3.80
C GLU A 390 -5.93 -14.31 3.06
N ILE A 391 -7.15 -13.90 2.75
CA ILE A 391 -8.10 -14.73 1.99
C ILE A 391 -8.01 -14.46 0.48
N VAL A 392 -7.59 -13.24 0.11
CA VAL A 392 -7.53 -12.78 -1.28
C VAL A 392 -6.17 -13.08 -1.90
N LEU A 393 -6.14 -13.95 -2.92
CA LEU A 393 -4.92 -14.38 -3.60
C LEU A 393 -3.98 -13.23 -4.02
N LEU A 394 -4.52 -12.19 -4.65
CA LEU A 394 -3.71 -11.06 -5.08
C LEU A 394 -3.11 -10.28 -3.91
N ALA A 395 -3.90 -10.04 -2.86
CA ALA A 395 -3.45 -9.35 -1.67
C ALA A 395 -2.38 -10.19 -0.95
N TYR A 396 -2.57 -11.51 -0.89
CA TYR A 396 -1.60 -12.48 -0.37
C TYR A 396 -0.25 -12.36 -1.07
N TYR A 397 -0.21 -12.34 -2.41
CA TYR A 397 1.06 -12.17 -3.15
C TYR A 397 1.71 -10.81 -2.88
N ILE A 398 0.92 -9.73 -2.86
CA ILE A 398 1.43 -8.39 -2.56
C ILE A 398 2.02 -8.35 -1.14
N ALA A 399 1.33 -8.92 -0.16
CA ALA A 399 1.78 -8.97 1.23
C ALA A 399 3.06 -9.79 1.37
N ALA A 400 3.11 -11.01 0.80
CA ALA A 400 4.29 -11.86 0.86
C ALA A 400 5.52 -11.14 0.30
N ILE A 401 5.42 -10.55 -0.89
CA ILE A 401 6.53 -9.83 -1.52
C ILE A 401 6.93 -8.60 -0.69
N ASN A 402 5.97 -7.80 -0.24
CA ASN A 402 6.28 -6.60 0.56
C ASN A 402 7.01 -6.95 1.86
N ILE A 403 6.58 -8.02 2.54
CA ILE A 403 7.18 -8.49 3.79
C ILE A 403 8.60 -9.02 3.53
N GLU A 404 8.78 -9.87 2.52
CA GLU A 404 10.09 -10.44 2.14
C GLU A 404 11.09 -9.35 1.73
N MET A 405 10.62 -8.35 0.99
CA MET A 405 11.43 -7.20 0.59
C MET A 405 11.84 -6.33 1.77
N ALA A 406 10.90 -6.03 2.67
CA ALA A 406 11.19 -5.25 3.87
C ALA A 406 12.23 -5.95 4.74
N TYR A 407 12.11 -7.27 4.90
CA TYR A 407 13.11 -8.06 5.63
C TYR A 407 14.49 -8.04 4.94
N HIS A 408 14.52 -8.26 3.62
CA HIS A 408 15.77 -8.25 2.84
C HIS A 408 16.48 -6.89 2.91
N GLU A 409 15.75 -5.77 2.83
CA GLU A 409 16.30 -4.42 2.97
C GLU A 409 16.95 -4.19 4.34
N GLN A 410 16.35 -4.72 5.42
CA GLN A 410 16.87 -4.57 6.78
C GLN A 410 18.08 -5.47 7.06
N MET A 411 18.09 -6.70 6.54
CA MET A 411 19.13 -7.68 6.83
C MET A 411 20.32 -7.63 5.88
N GLY A 412 20.15 -7.14 4.64
CA GLY A 412 21.20 -7.09 3.62
C GLY A 412 21.74 -8.47 3.19
N ASN A 413 21.02 -9.54 3.52
CA ASN A 413 21.39 -10.94 3.28
C ASN A 413 20.76 -11.49 1.98
N GLU A 414 21.03 -12.75 1.65
CA GLU A 414 20.34 -13.46 0.57
C GLU A 414 18.82 -13.48 0.78
N TYR A 415 18.07 -13.54 -0.33
CA TYR A 415 16.61 -13.61 -0.33
C TYR A 415 16.10 -14.78 0.53
N GLU A 416 15.14 -14.50 1.41
CA GLU A 416 14.50 -15.49 2.28
C GLU A 416 12.97 -15.35 2.22
N PRO A 417 12.24 -16.39 1.76
CA PRO A 417 10.78 -16.38 1.72
C PRO A 417 10.17 -16.21 3.12
N PHE A 418 9.01 -15.56 3.22
CA PHE A 418 8.35 -15.37 4.51
C PHE A 418 7.53 -16.62 4.88
N PRO A 419 7.90 -17.36 5.94
CA PRO A 419 7.21 -18.61 6.28
C PRO A 419 5.89 -18.39 7.04
N GLY A 420 5.66 -17.18 7.56
CA GLY A 420 4.54 -16.86 8.45
C GLY A 420 3.23 -16.47 7.76
N ILE A 421 3.23 -16.25 6.43
CA ILE A 421 2.01 -15.88 5.69
C ILE A 421 1.26 -17.13 5.17
N CYS A 422 -0.05 -17.15 5.37
CA CYS A 422 -0.99 -18.18 4.91
C CYS A 422 -2.05 -17.58 3.99
N LEU A 423 -2.41 -18.30 2.93
CA LEU A 423 -3.65 -18.06 2.19
C LEU A 423 -4.76 -18.84 2.90
N THR A 424 -5.64 -18.15 3.63
CA THR A 424 -6.68 -18.77 4.45
C THR A 424 -7.79 -17.78 4.78
N ASP A 425 -9.01 -18.27 4.99
CA ASP A 425 -10.03 -17.51 5.73
C ASP A 425 -9.79 -17.73 7.23
N THR A 426 -9.40 -16.66 7.92
CA THR A 426 -9.11 -16.70 9.36
C THR A 426 -10.32 -17.17 10.18
N PHE A 427 -11.54 -16.86 9.77
CA PHE A 427 -12.74 -17.29 10.48
C PHE A 427 -13.02 -18.78 10.23
N GLN A 428 -12.91 -19.24 8.98
CA GLN A 428 -13.17 -20.63 8.60
C GLN A 428 -12.18 -21.63 9.22
N MET A 429 -10.92 -21.22 9.41
CA MET A 429 -9.83 -22.05 9.95
C MET A 429 -10.16 -22.75 11.29
N TYR A 430 -11.15 -22.25 12.03
CA TYR A 430 -11.56 -22.77 13.34
C TYR A 430 -12.98 -23.37 13.34
N GLU A 431 -13.67 -23.41 12.20
CA GLU A 431 -15.02 -23.98 12.06
C GLU A 431 -14.99 -25.51 11.86
N SER A 432 -13.92 -26.05 11.26
CA SER A 432 -13.70 -27.48 11.05
C SER A 432 -12.23 -27.87 11.26
N ASP A 433 -11.98 -29.17 11.42
CA ASP A 433 -10.63 -29.72 11.32
C ASP A 433 -10.24 -29.79 9.83
N ASP A 434 -9.05 -29.32 9.48
CA ASP A 434 -8.52 -29.37 8.11
C ASP A 434 -8.28 -30.83 7.74
N LEU A 435 -8.92 -31.31 6.67
CA LEU A 435 -8.90 -32.73 6.30
C LEU A 435 -8.17 -32.98 4.98
N ILE A 436 -7.89 -31.94 4.18
CA ILE A 436 -7.37 -32.09 2.81
C ILE A 436 -6.07 -31.31 2.65
N SER A 437 -5.00 -31.99 2.21
CA SER A 437 -3.69 -31.39 1.93
C SER A 437 -3.00 -32.22 0.85
N GLU A 438 -3.32 -31.96 -0.42
CA GLU A 438 -2.75 -32.70 -1.56
C GLU A 438 -1.90 -31.81 -2.48
N ILE A 439 -2.32 -30.57 -2.77
CA ILE A 439 -1.69 -29.66 -3.73
C ILE A 439 -1.03 -28.48 -3.03
N LEU A 440 -1.66 -27.89 -2.00
CA LEU A 440 -1.17 -26.75 -1.24
C LEU A 440 -0.51 -27.17 0.08
N VAL A 441 0.20 -28.30 0.08
CA VAL A 441 0.79 -28.95 1.27
C VAL A 441 1.55 -27.98 2.18
N ASP A 442 2.38 -27.12 1.60
CA ASP A 442 3.16 -26.15 2.38
C ASP A 442 2.30 -25.03 2.98
N ASN A 443 1.21 -24.60 2.32
CA ASN A 443 0.23 -23.67 2.89
C ASN A 443 -0.53 -24.34 4.05
N SER A 444 -1.01 -25.57 3.88
CA SER A 444 -1.72 -26.34 4.91
C SER A 444 -0.82 -26.61 6.13
N ASN A 445 0.47 -26.87 5.91
CA ASN A 445 1.46 -26.99 6.99
C ASN A 445 1.65 -25.68 7.76
N ARG A 446 1.68 -24.53 7.06
CA ARG A 446 1.75 -23.20 7.70
C ARG A 446 0.50 -22.92 8.53
N ARG A 447 -0.70 -23.21 8.00
CA ARG A 447 -1.98 -23.09 8.69
C ARG A 447 -2.01 -23.94 9.96
N THR A 448 -1.67 -25.23 9.85
CA THR A 448 -1.62 -26.15 10.99
C THR A 448 -0.71 -25.63 12.10
N ARG A 449 0.53 -25.23 11.78
CA ARG A 449 1.46 -24.66 12.76
C ARG A 449 0.89 -23.42 13.45
N GLN A 450 0.23 -22.53 12.71
CA GLN A 450 -0.39 -21.33 13.28
C GLN A 450 -1.59 -21.66 14.17
N LYS A 451 -2.41 -22.66 13.81
CA LYS A 451 -3.54 -23.16 14.62
C LYS A 451 -3.06 -23.74 15.95
N GLU A 452 -1.93 -24.42 15.95
CA GLU A 452 -1.32 -25.06 17.12
C GLU A 452 -0.68 -24.07 18.10
N LEU A 453 -0.48 -22.80 17.71
CA LEU A 453 0.08 -21.77 18.60
C LEU A 453 -0.85 -21.50 19.77
N LYS A 454 -0.44 -21.92 20.98
CA LYS A 454 -1.26 -21.75 22.19
C LYS A 454 -1.23 -20.33 22.76
N ASP A 455 -0.09 -19.62 22.61
CA ASP A 455 0.10 -18.27 23.15
C ASP A 455 0.39 -17.30 22.01
N ILE A 456 -0.66 -16.59 21.56
CA ILE A 456 -0.50 -15.42 20.69
C ILE A 456 -0.59 -14.19 21.58
N ARG A 457 0.53 -13.49 21.71
CA ARG A 457 0.63 -12.33 22.61
C ARG A 457 0.07 -11.05 21.99
N VAL A 458 0.16 -10.92 20.67
CA VAL A 458 -0.28 -9.73 19.93
C VAL A 458 -1.13 -10.14 18.74
N ILE A 459 -2.33 -9.57 18.64
CA ILE A 459 -3.16 -9.61 17.44
C ILE A 459 -3.35 -8.17 16.95
N MET A 460 -3.07 -7.89 15.68
CA MET A 460 -3.24 -6.54 15.13
C MET A 460 -3.76 -6.58 13.71
N GLY A 461 -4.42 -5.52 13.25
CA GLY A 461 -4.85 -5.47 11.85
C GLY A 461 -5.89 -4.40 11.52
N ASN A 462 -6.29 -4.38 10.26
CA ASN A 462 -7.42 -3.62 9.74
C ASN A 462 -8.47 -4.62 9.22
N PRO A 463 -9.37 -5.12 10.09
CA PRO A 463 -10.34 -6.14 9.69
C PRO A 463 -11.34 -5.61 8.65
N PRO A 464 -11.92 -6.49 7.80
CA PRO A 464 -12.86 -6.07 6.76
C PRO A 464 -14.15 -5.48 7.33
N TYR A 465 -14.73 -4.50 6.62
CA TYR A 465 -15.99 -3.83 7.00
C TYR A 465 -17.14 -4.32 6.11
N SER A 466 -18.12 -5.02 6.67
CA SER A 466 -19.29 -5.49 5.91
C SER A 466 -20.49 -5.81 6.80
N ALA A 467 -21.35 -4.82 7.05
CA ALA A 467 -22.65 -5.01 7.70
C ALA A 467 -23.69 -5.55 6.70
N GLY A 468 -23.47 -6.76 6.15
CA GLY A 468 -24.39 -7.42 5.22
C GLY A 468 -24.43 -6.81 3.80
N GLN A 469 -24.84 -7.63 2.83
CA GLN A 469 -24.77 -7.32 1.40
C GLN A 469 -26.09 -6.80 0.80
N ARG A 470 -26.02 -6.42 -0.48
CA ARG A 470 -27.17 -6.02 -1.32
C ARG A 470 -28.11 -7.19 -1.67
N SER A 471 -27.71 -8.44 -1.41
CA SER A 471 -28.46 -9.67 -1.74
C SER A 471 -28.42 -10.67 -0.57
N GLU A 472 -29.47 -11.50 -0.42
CA GLU A 472 -29.57 -12.53 0.63
C GLU A 472 -28.65 -13.76 0.39
N ASN A 473 -28.09 -13.93 -0.82
CA ASN A 473 -27.38 -15.16 -1.22
C ASN A 473 -25.86 -15.12 -1.03
N ASP A 474 -25.28 -14.01 -0.57
CA ASP A 474 -23.82 -13.82 -0.53
C ASP A 474 -23.23 -13.95 0.89
N ASN A 475 -24.05 -14.34 1.89
CA ASN A 475 -23.66 -14.30 3.30
C ASN A 475 -22.87 -15.56 3.68
N ILE A 476 -21.58 -15.39 3.96
CA ILE A 476 -20.77 -16.46 4.54
C ILE A 476 -21.16 -16.61 6.02
N GLU A 477 -21.59 -17.82 6.37
CA GLU A 477 -21.91 -18.22 7.74
C GLU A 477 -20.68 -18.83 8.40
N TYR A 478 -20.44 -18.45 9.65
CA TYR A 478 -19.40 -19.02 10.50
C TYR A 478 -20.09 -19.53 11.78
N PRO A 479 -20.65 -20.75 11.78
CA PRO A 479 -21.56 -21.21 12.83
C PRO A 479 -21.01 -21.10 14.26
N LEU A 480 -19.76 -21.49 14.49
CA LEU A 480 -19.13 -21.41 15.82
C LEU A 480 -18.87 -19.95 16.20
N LEU A 481 -18.29 -19.15 15.30
CA LEU A 481 -18.03 -17.73 15.58
C LEU A 481 -19.32 -16.93 15.79
N ASP A 482 -20.33 -17.16 14.96
CA ASP A 482 -21.63 -16.51 15.06
C ASP A 482 -22.38 -16.97 16.33
N GLN A 483 -22.18 -18.22 16.78
CA GLN A 483 -22.65 -18.68 18.08
C GLN A 483 -21.93 -17.97 19.23
N ARG A 484 -20.62 -17.72 19.13
CA ARG A 484 -19.88 -16.91 20.12
C ARG A 484 -20.42 -15.49 20.18
N ILE A 485 -20.69 -14.83 19.04
CA ILE A 485 -21.33 -13.50 19.02
C ILE A 485 -22.71 -13.55 19.67
N ARG A 486 -23.52 -14.56 19.36
CA ARG A 486 -24.86 -14.71 19.93
C ARG A 486 -24.83 -14.80 21.46
N THR A 487 -24.01 -15.71 21.99
CA THR A 487 -23.94 -16.03 23.43
C THR A 487 -23.19 -14.98 24.26
N THR A 488 -22.34 -14.16 23.64
CA THR A 488 -21.58 -13.11 24.33
C THR A 488 -22.20 -11.72 24.16
N TYR A 489 -22.48 -11.31 22.93
CA TYR A 489 -22.93 -9.95 22.63
C TYR A 489 -24.45 -9.85 22.52
N ALA A 490 -25.08 -10.72 21.71
CA ALA A 490 -26.49 -10.55 21.35
C ALA A 490 -27.46 -10.88 22.50
N GLU A 491 -27.24 -11.98 23.23
CA GLU A 491 -28.08 -12.38 24.37
C GLU A 491 -28.00 -11.41 25.55
N ARG A 492 -26.96 -10.57 25.58
CA ARG A 492 -26.75 -9.54 26.61
C ARG A 492 -27.21 -8.14 26.18
N SER A 493 -27.76 -8.02 24.98
CA SER A 493 -28.29 -6.77 24.43
C SER A 493 -29.78 -6.62 24.71
N GLU A 494 -30.22 -5.41 25.05
CA GLU A 494 -31.64 -5.07 25.13
C GLU A 494 -32.24 -4.68 23.76
N ALA A 495 -31.39 -4.51 22.75
CA ALA A 495 -31.80 -4.11 21.41
C ALA A 495 -32.64 -5.19 20.72
N THR A 496 -33.70 -4.76 20.04
CA THR A 496 -34.58 -5.69 19.30
C THR A 496 -33.94 -6.18 17.99
N LEU A 497 -33.03 -5.39 17.40
CA LEU A 497 -32.36 -5.72 16.14
C LEU A 497 -30.84 -5.85 16.38
N SER A 498 -30.34 -7.08 16.26
CA SER A 498 -28.93 -7.43 16.49
C SER A 498 -28.16 -7.77 15.21
N LYS A 499 -28.76 -7.61 14.02
CA LYS A 499 -28.13 -7.97 12.74
C LYS A 499 -26.76 -7.29 12.54
N ALA A 500 -26.60 -6.06 13.03
CA ALA A 500 -25.35 -5.32 12.92
C ALA A 500 -24.20 -5.92 13.75
N LEU A 501 -24.47 -6.77 14.76
CA LEU A 501 -23.43 -7.48 15.53
C LEU A 501 -22.66 -8.50 14.69
N TYR A 502 -23.18 -8.89 13.53
CA TYR A 502 -22.54 -9.87 12.64
C TYR A 502 -21.78 -9.20 11.49
N ASP A 503 -21.50 -7.89 11.59
CA ASP A 503 -20.53 -7.23 10.71
C ASP A 503 -19.16 -7.91 10.83
N SER A 504 -18.45 -8.07 9.72
CA SER A 504 -17.14 -8.71 9.66
C SER A 504 -16.11 -8.12 10.64
N TYR A 505 -16.13 -6.81 10.91
CA TYR A 505 -15.19 -6.24 11.88
C TYR A 505 -15.56 -6.60 13.34
N ILE A 506 -16.84 -6.86 13.63
CA ILE A 506 -17.28 -7.34 14.96
C ILE A 506 -16.97 -8.84 15.09
N ARG A 507 -17.14 -9.62 14.02
CA ARG A 507 -16.63 -11.00 13.92
C ARG A 507 -15.12 -11.04 14.20
N ALA A 508 -14.34 -10.12 13.63
CA ALA A 508 -12.91 -9.99 13.92
C ALA A 508 -12.60 -9.65 15.39
N ILE A 509 -13.38 -8.76 16.01
CA ILE A 509 -13.23 -8.44 17.44
C ILE A 509 -13.54 -9.69 18.29
N ARG A 510 -14.65 -10.40 18.03
CA ARG A 510 -15.00 -11.60 18.79
C ARG A 510 -13.98 -12.73 18.61
N TRP A 511 -13.60 -13.00 17.36
CA TRP A 511 -12.60 -14.01 17.01
C TRP A 511 -11.26 -13.69 17.68
N GLY A 512 -10.78 -12.44 17.55
CA GLY A 512 -9.51 -12.02 18.15
C GLY A 512 -9.54 -12.07 19.68
N SER A 513 -10.66 -11.69 20.29
CA SER A 513 -10.85 -11.79 21.75
C SER A 513 -10.76 -13.23 22.26
N ASP A 514 -11.32 -14.18 21.50
CA ASP A 514 -11.24 -15.61 21.82
C ASP A 514 -9.83 -16.17 21.53
N ARG A 515 -9.21 -15.78 20.40
CA ARG A 515 -7.88 -16.25 19.98
C ARG A 515 -6.73 -15.76 20.86
N LEU A 516 -6.85 -14.56 21.43
CA LEU A 516 -5.90 -13.95 22.36
C LEU A 516 -5.84 -14.70 23.71
N GLY A 517 -6.89 -15.46 24.06
CA GLY A 517 -6.98 -16.15 25.34
C GLY A 517 -7.09 -15.19 26.52
N GLU A 518 -6.27 -15.41 27.56
CA GLU A 518 -6.34 -14.70 28.84
C GLU A 518 -5.28 -13.59 28.99
N SER A 519 -4.26 -13.55 28.12
CA SER A 519 -3.13 -12.64 28.27
C SER A 519 -2.62 -12.15 26.93
N GLY A 520 -2.70 -10.83 26.70
CA GLY A 520 -2.09 -10.18 25.55
C GLY A 520 -2.76 -8.89 25.14
N ILE A 521 -2.44 -8.45 23.93
CA ILE A 521 -2.92 -7.20 23.35
C ILE A 521 -3.53 -7.47 21.98
N MET A 522 -4.75 -7.02 21.78
CA MET A 522 -5.39 -6.94 20.47
C MET A 522 -5.53 -5.47 20.05
N ALA A 523 -5.17 -5.12 18.82
CA ALA A 523 -5.23 -3.74 18.32
C ALA A 523 -5.82 -3.68 16.92
N TYR A 524 -6.96 -3.00 16.76
CA TYR A 524 -7.61 -2.86 15.45
C TYR A 524 -7.88 -1.41 15.09
N VAL A 525 -7.69 -1.08 13.81
CA VAL A 525 -8.35 0.06 13.18
C VAL A 525 -9.63 -0.44 12.51
N SER A 526 -10.79 -0.10 13.07
CA SER A 526 -12.06 -0.69 12.64
C SER A 526 -13.25 0.27 12.78
N GLY A 527 -14.43 -0.19 12.35
CA GLY A 527 -15.67 0.57 12.47
C GLY A 527 -15.96 0.99 13.92
N SER A 528 -16.29 2.26 14.14
CA SER A 528 -16.52 2.83 15.48
C SER A 528 -17.97 2.72 15.96
N ALA A 529 -18.89 2.25 15.11
CA ALA A 529 -20.33 2.30 15.37
C ALA A 529 -20.77 1.58 16.65
N TRP A 530 -20.04 0.53 17.06
CA TRP A 530 -20.36 -0.25 18.28
C TRP A 530 -20.12 0.53 19.58
N ILE A 531 -19.36 1.63 19.54
CA ILE A 531 -19.02 2.44 20.72
C ILE A 531 -20.24 3.23 21.21
N GLU A 532 -21.11 3.67 20.30
CA GLU A 532 -22.26 4.53 20.63
C GLU A 532 -23.62 3.91 20.28
N ARG A 533 -23.71 2.99 19.31
CA ARG A 533 -25.02 2.55 18.79
C ARG A 533 -25.69 1.52 19.70
N ALA A 534 -27.02 1.61 19.73
CA ALA A 534 -27.88 0.79 20.60
C ALA A 534 -27.75 -0.73 20.38
N PHE A 535 -27.38 -1.19 19.17
CA PHE A 535 -27.27 -2.64 18.90
C PHE A 535 -26.10 -3.33 19.63
N ALA A 536 -25.18 -2.54 20.20
CA ALA A 536 -23.90 -3.00 20.73
C ALA A 536 -23.75 -2.79 22.25
N ASP A 537 -24.82 -2.46 22.97
CA ASP A 537 -24.86 -2.40 24.45
C ASP A 537 -24.35 -3.72 25.09
N GLY A 538 -24.85 -4.86 24.64
CA GLY A 538 -24.39 -6.18 25.10
C GLY A 538 -22.93 -6.45 24.77
N MET A 539 -22.45 -5.98 23.61
CA MET A 539 -21.03 -6.04 23.22
C MET A 539 -20.16 -5.17 24.13
N ARG A 540 -20.54 -3.92 24.38
CA ARG A 540 -19.82 -3.01 25.28
C ARG A 540 -19.71 -3.56 26.68
N LYS A 541 -20.80 -4.12 27.21
CA LYS A 541 -20.80 -4.83 28.50
C LYS A 541 -19.79 -5.97 28.50
N CYS A 542 -19.86 -6.85 27.51
CA CYS A 542 -18.99 -8.02 27.40
C CYS A 542 -17.51 -7.64 27.31
N LEU A 543 -17.17 -6.62 26.52
CA LEU A 543 -15.80 -6.14 26.37
C LEU A 543 -15.25 -5.54 27.67
N ALA A 544 -16.06 -4.80 28.42
CA ALA A 544 -15.66 -4.25 29.71
C ALA A 544 -15.41 -5.35 30.77
N GLU A 545 -16.07 -6.49 30.67
CA GLU A 545 -15.84 -7.64 31.56
C GLU A 545 -14.62 -8.47 31.16
N GLU A 546 -14.40 -8.67 29.85
CA GLU A 546 -13.34 -9.55 29.34
C GLU A 546 -11.94 -8.93 29.31
N PHE A 547 -11.85 -7.59 29.23
CA PHE A 547 -10.58 -6.88 29.07
C PHE A 547 -10.24 -6.08 30.32
N THR A 548 -8.95 -6.02 30.66
CA THR A 548 -8.47 -5.21 31.78
C THR A 548 -8.50 -3.73 31.44
N ASN A 549 -8.01 -3.39 30.24
CA ASN A 549 -7.97 -2.04 29.72
C ASN A 549 -8.45 -2.00 28.27
N LEU A 550 -9.24 -0.97 27.95
CA LEU A 550 -9.72 -0.64 26.62
C LEU A 550 -9.28 0.79 26.29
N TYR A 551 -8.42 0.97 25.29
CA TYR A 551 -8.04 2.29 24.79
C TYR A 551 -8.71 2.53 23.46
N VAL A 552 -9.62 3.50 23.41
CA VAL A 552 -10.42 3.85 22.23
C VAL A 552 -10.00 5.23 21.73
N PHE A 553 -9.22 5.26 20.67
CA PHE A 553 -8.92 6.50 19.94
C PHE A 553 -9.93 6.67 18.80
N HIS A 554 -10.97 7.44 19.07
CA HIS A 554 -12.08 7.67 18.15
C HIS A 554 -11.70 8.68 17.06
N LEU A 555 -11.57 8.19 15.83
CA LEU A 555 -11.13 8.98 14.68
C LEU A 555 -12.28 9.63 13.92
N ARG A 556 -13.53 9.40 14.34
CA ARG A 556 -14.74 9.93 13.68
C ARG A 556 -14.80 9.50 12.21
N GLY A 557 -15.36 10.34 11.35
CA GLY A 557 -15.39 10.14 9.91
C GLY A 557 -16.60 9.32 9.43
N ASP A 558 -17.68 9.24 10.22
CA ASP A 558 -18.95 8.67 9.74
C ASP A 558 -19.60 9.67 8.77
N ILE A 559 -19.35 9.49 7.48
CA ILE A 559 -19.82 10.37 6.42
C ILE A 559 -21.35 10.38 6.37
N ARG A 560 -22.00 9.25 6.65
CA ARG A 560 -23.48 9.15 6.64
C ARG A 560 -24.09 9.94 7.79
N LYS A 561 -23.57 9.78 9.01
CA LYS A 561 -23.97 10.57 10.20
C LYS A 561 -23.73 12.06 9.97
N ASN A 562 -22.61 12.43 9.35
CA ASN A 562 -22.31 13.82 9.03
C ASN A 562 -23.28 14.42 8.01
N MET A 563 -23.62 13.68 6.95
CA MET A 563 -24.59 14.14 5.95
C MET A 563 -26.00 14.30 6.56
N LEU A 564 -26.46 13.32 7.33
CA LEU A 564 -27.79 13.35 7.96
C LEU A 564 -27.95 14.51 8.95
N SER A 565 -26.88 14.83 9.68
CA SER A 565 -26.85 15.96 10.62
C SER A 565 -26.58 17.32 9.96
N LYS A 566 -26.46 17.38 8.62
CA LYS A 566 -26.05 18.58 7.86
C LYS A 566 -24.73 19.17 8.37
N GLY A 567 -23.77 18.30 8.68
CA GLY A 567 -22.45 18.65 9.17
C GLY A 567 -22.37 18.87 10.68
N ARG A 568 -23.49 18.96 11.40
CA ARG A 568 -23.51 19.29 12.84
C ARG A 568 -22.89 18.21 13.73
N ALA A 569 -22.86 16.96 13.27
CA ALA A 569 -22.17 15.90 13.99
C ALA A 569 -20.66 16.14 14.07
N GLY A 570 -20.08 16.98 13.21
CA GLY A 570 -18.65 17.34 13.28
C GLY A 570 -17.70 16.19 12.91
N GLU A 571 -18.17 15.19 12.17
CA GLU A 571 -17.38 13.96 11.91
C GLU A 571 -16.10 14.21 11.09
N GLY A 572 -16.08 15.28 10.27
CA GLY A 572 -14.93 15.62 9.42
C GLY A 572 -14.69 14.62 8.29
N GLY A 573 -13.44 14.53 7.82
CA GLY A 573 -13.00 13.59 6.78
C GLY A 573 -12.76 12.18 7.32
N ASN A 574 -12.94 11.16 6.49
CA ASN A 574 -12.62 9.77 6.85
C ASN A 574 -11.11 9.49 6.67
N ILE A 575 -10.48 8.73 7.56
CA ILE A 575 -9.04 8.42 7.46
C ILE A 575 -8.68 7.54 6.26
N PHE A 576 -9.65 6.80 5.71
CA PHE A 576 -9.51 6.03 4.48
C PHE A 576 -10.02 6.78 3.23
N GLY A 577 -10.23 8.10 3.34
CA GLY A 577 -10.71 8.93 2.23
C GLY A 577 -12.05 8.43 1.68
N SER A 578 -12.16 8.27 0.36
CA SER A 578 -13.37 7.78 -0.30
C SER A 578 -13.56 6.26 -0.24
N ALA A 579 -12.58 5.50 0.29
CA ALA A 579 -12.67 4.04 0.38
C ALA A 579 -13.65 3.58 1.47
N SER A 580 -13.93 4.41 2.48
CA SER A 580 -14.90 4.13 3.53
C SER A 580 -15.79 5.33 3.84
N MET A 581 -17.04 5.06 4.18
CA MET A 581 -17.99 6.06 4.69
C MET A 581 -18.34 5.84 6.17
N THR A 582 -17.80 4.78 6.78
CA THR A 582 -18.08 4.36 8.15
C THR A 582 -17.15 5.09 9.10
N GLY A 583 -17.64 5.52 10.27
CA GLY A 583 -16.79 6.07 11.33
C GLY A 583 -15.73 5.05 11.77
N VAL A 584 -14.55 5.53 12.12
CA VAL A 584 -13.38 4.67 12.42
C VAL A 584 -12.82 4.98 13.80
N ALA A 585 -12.31 3.96 14.47
CA ALA A 585 -11.52 4.09 15.69
C ALA A 585 -10.30 3.17 15.65
N ILE A 586 -9.21 3.58 16.31
CA ILE A 586 -8.11 2.68 16.68
C ILE A 586 -8.39 2.23 18.10
N THR A 587 -8.60 0.92 18.30
CA THR A 587 -8.95 0.36 19.61
C THR A 587 -7.91 -0.67 20.03
N PHE A 588 -7.38 -0.51 21.24
CA PHE A 588 -6.52 -1.50 21.92
C PHE A 588 -7.31 -2.17 23.02
N PHE A 589 -7.29 -3.49 23.02
CA PHE A 589 -7.92 -4.36 23.99
C PHE A 589 -6.81 -5.14 24.71
N VAL A 590 -6.68 -4.93 26.02
CA VAL A 590 -5.62 -5.54 26.84
C VAL A 590 -6.23 -6.57 27.77
N LYS A 591 -5.67 -7.78 27.81
CA LYS A 591 -5.96 -8.79 28.83
C LYS A 591 -4.71 -9.03 29.64
N ASN A 592 -4.79 -8.82 30.95
CA ASN A 592 -3.70 -9.06 31.86
C ASN A 592 -4.21 -9.74 33.13
N PRO A 593 -4.00 -11.06 33.32
CA PRO A 593 -4.55 -11.80 34.45
C PRO A 593 -3.96 -11.34 35.80
N GLN A 594 -2.88 -10.56 35.79
CA GLN A 594 -2.26 -9.99 36.98
C GLN A 594 -2.78 -8.58 37.32
N ALA A 595 -3.64 -7.99 36.49
CA ALA A 595 -4.15 -6.64 36.72
C ALA A 595 -5.10 -6.59 37.92
N ALA A 596 -4.95 -5.56 38.75
CA ALA A 596 -5.80 -5.35 39.93
C ALA A 596 -7.19 -4.80 39.58
N GLN A 597 -7.37 -4.20 38.41
CA GLN A 597 -8.62 -3.63 37.94
C GLN A 597 -8.95 -4.20 36.56
N HIS A 598 -10.24 -4.38 36.31
CA HIS A 598 -10.79 -4.79 35.01
C HIS A 598 -11.74 -3.73 34.47
N GLY A 599 -11.96 -3.75 33.15
CA GLY A 599 -12.90 -2.86 32.48
C GLY A 599 -12.54 -1.38 32.51
N GLN A 600 -11.26 -1.03 32.56
CA GLN A 600 -10.85 0.37 32.47
C GLN A 600 -10.99 0.87 31.04
N ILE A 601 -11.91 1.81 30.80
CA ILE A 601 -12.17 2.37 29.47
C ILE A 601 -11.54 3.76 29.38
N HIS A 602 -10.58 3.90 28.47
CA HIS A 602 -9.89 5.13 28.13
C HIS A 602 -10.34 5.58 26.74
N PHE A 603 -10.98 6.74 26.66
CA PHE A 603 -11.52 7.27 25.42
C PHE A 603 -10.85 8.58 25.05
N HIS A 604 -10.53 8.75 23.77
CA HIS A 604 -10.05 10.01 23.23
C HIS A 604 -10.73 10.28 21.88
N ASP A 605 -11.39 11.43 21.73
CA ASP A 605 -11.92 11.90 20.45
C ASP A 605 -10.87 12.76 19.75
N ILE A 606 -10.56 12.45 18.49
CA ILE A 606 -9.60 13.20 17.68
C ILE A 606 -9.98 14.68 17.48
N GLY A 607 -11.28 14.99 17.57
CA GLY A 607 -11.84 16.33 17.49
C GLY A 607 -12.70 16.59 16.25
N ASP A 608 -13.55 17.61 16.36
CA ASP A 608 -14.57 17.93 15.37
C ASP A 608 -14.00 18.60 14.10
N TYR A 609 -14.70 18.39 12.97
CA TYR A 609 -14.51 19.09 11.69
C TYR A 609 -13.12 18.95 11.05
N LEU A 610 -12.30 18.01 11.52
CA LEU A 610 -10.96 17.78 10.99
C LEU A 610 -11.00 17.10 9.61
N THR A 611 -10.16 17.59 8.70
CA THR A 611 -9.86 16.95 7.41
C THR A 611 -9.07 15.65 7.61
N GLN A 612 -8.98 14.81 6.57
CA GLN A 612 -8.19 13.57 6.63
C GLN A 612 -6.73 13.87 6.96
N GLU A 613 -6.13 14.86 6.31
CA GLU A 613 -4.74 15.25 6.49
C GLU A 613 -4.47 15.74 7.91
N GLN A 614 -5.39 16.52 8.48
CA GLN A 614 -5.29 16.98 9.87
C GLN A 614 -5.39 15.83 10.88
N LYS A 615 -6.25 14.83 10.61
CA LYS A 615 -6.36 13.64 11.46
C LYS A 615 -5.08 12.83 11.42
N LEU A 616 -4.54 12.55 10.22
CA LEU A 616 -3.28 11.82 10.06
C LEU A 616 -2.10 12.55 10.73
N ALA A 617 -2.02 13.87 10.58
CA ALA A 617 -0.99 14.68 11.25
C ALA A 617 -1.08 14.60 12.78
N LYS A 618 -2.29 14.60 13.36
CA LYS A 618 -2.49 14.39 14.81
C LYS A 618 -2.09 12.99 15.26
N ILE A 619 -2.48 11.97 14.51
CA ILE A 619 -2.11 10.58 14.82
C ILE A 619 -0.58 10.45 14.84
N GLN A 620 0.09 11.03 13.83
CA GLN A 620 1.54 11.07 13.76
C GLN A 620 2.18 11.85 14.92
N SER A 621 1.60 12.98 15.34
CA SER A 621 2.14 13.76 16.45
C SER A 621 2.05 13.03 17.78
N PHE A 622 0.97 12.29 18.03
CA PHE A 622 0.83 11.48 19.23
C PHE A 622 1.81 10.32 19.29
N LYS A 623 2.20 9.75 18.14
CA LYS A 623 3.08 8.57 18.00
C LYS A 623 2.55 7.27 18.60
N SER A 624 1.96 7.29 19.78
CA SER A 624 1.38 6.15 20.48
C SER A 624 0.33 6.57 21.50
N VAL A 625 -0.33 5.59 22.15
CA VAL A 625 -1.22 5.82 23.30
C VAL A 625 -0.57 6.61 24.44
N ALA A 626 0.76 6.53 24.57
CA ALA A 626 1.51 7.29 25.58
C ALA A 626 1.49 8.80 25.28
N GLY A 627 1.66 9.20 24.02
CA GLY A 627 1.63 10.61 23.63
C GLY A 627 0.27 11.27 23.84
N ILE A 628 -0.84 10.51 23.66
CA ILE A 628 -2.17 10.98 24.06
C ILE A 628 -2.22 11.21 25.58
N GLY A 629 -1.58 10.33 26.36
CA GLY A 629 -1.48 10.46 27.82
C GLY A 629 -0.63 11.65 28.27
N GLU A 630 0.49 11.94 27.60
CA GLU A 630 1.35 13.09 27.88
C GLU A 630 0.63 14.42 27.69
N GLU A 631 -0.31 14.50 26.74
CA GLU A 631 -1.18 15.65 26.53
C GLU A 631 -2.44 15.65 27.44
N ASN A 632 -2.55 14.70 28.38
CA ASN A 632 -3.75 14.46 29.21
C ASN A 632 -5.03 14.29 28.37
N GLY A 633 -4.92 13.68 27.19
CA GLY A 633 -6.02 13.52 26.24
C GLY A 633 -7.00 12.39 26.59
N TRP A 634 -6.62 11.46 27.47
CA TRP A 634 -7.48 10.32 27.83
C TRP A 634 -8.58 10.71 28.81
N GLN A 635 -9.83 10.49 28.40
CA GLN A 635 -10.99 10.51 29.28
C GLN A 635 -11.29 9.10 29.80
N ARG A 636 -11.35 8.93 31.12
CA ARG A 636 -11.83 7.67 31.71
C ARG A 636 -13.35 7.63 31.67
N LEU A 637 -13.91 6.60 31.03
CA LEU A 637 -15.35 6.38 30.96
C LEU A 637 -15.78 5.37 32.02
N GLN A 638 -16.97 5.59 32.58
CA GLN A 638 -17.68 4.64 33.44
C GLN A 638 -18.99 4.31 32.73
N PRO A 639 -19.22 3.06 32.29
CA PRO A 639 -20.49 2.68 31.68
C PRO A 639 -21.65 2.92 32.64
N ASP A 640 -22.78 3.40 32.13
CA ASP A 640 -24.02 3.50 32.89
C ASP A 640 -24.73 2.14 33.03
N GLU A 641 -25.90 2.11 33.67
CA GLU A 641 -26.70 0.89 33.85
C GLU A 641 -27.16 0.28 32.51
N HIS A 642 -27.25 1.08 31.45
CA HIS A 642 -27.57 0.65 30.09
C HIS A 642 -26.34 0.27 29.25
N HIS A 643 -25.15 0.31 29.86
CA HIS A 643 -23.88 0.02 29.23
C HIS A 643 -23.51 1.00 28.10
N ASP A 644 -24.02 2.23 28.18
CA ASP A 644 -23.65 3.32 27.29
C ASP A 644 -22.34 3.98 27.77
N TRP A 645 -21.41 4.14 26.83
CA TRP A 645 -20.08 4.73 27.11
C TRP A 645 -20.06 6.23 26.85
N LEU A 646 -20.81 6.67 25.84
CA LEU A 646 -20.93 8.05 25.40
C LEU A 646 -22.42 8.43 25.41
N GLU A 647 -22.70 9.73 25.52
CA GLU A 647 -24.07 10.27 25.47
C GLU A 647 -25.04 9.54 26.43
N GLN A 648 -24.59 9.30 27.66
CA GLN A 648 -25.35 8.60 28.69
C GLN A 648 -26.70 9.24 28.96
N ARG A 649 -27.68 8.39 29.23
CA ARG A 649 -29.08 8.79 29.36
C ARG A 649 -29.33 9.46 30.71
N ASP A 650 -30.32 10.34 30.75
CA ASP A 650 -30.87 10.83 32.01
C ASP A 650 -31.94 9.85 32.49
N GLU A 651 -31.70 9.18 33.62
CA GLU A 651 -32.60 8.20 34.21
C GLU A 651 -33.99 8.78 34.53
N GLY A 652 -34.10 10.10 34.72
CA GLY A 652 -35.39 10.77 34.90
C GLY A 652 -36.33 10.65 33.69
N PHE A 653 -35.82 10.27 32.51
CA PHE A 653 -36.65 10.04 31.33
C PHE A 653 -37.62 8.86 31.51
N ASP A 654 -37.23 7.83 32.27
CA ASP A 654 -38.06 6.64 32.48
C ASP A 654 -39.25 6.88 33.43
N GLU A 655 -39.28 8.02 34.12
CA GLU A 655 -40.43 8.45 34.93
C GLU A 655 -41.59 8.98 34.07
N PHE A 656 -41.34 9.36 32.81
CA PHE A 656 -42.40 9.82 31.91
C PHE A 656 -43.31 8.66 31.46
N ILE A 657 -44.57 8.98 31.17
CA ILE A 657 -45.54 7.99 30.69
C ILE A 657 -45.15 7.52 29.28
N ALA A 658 -44.87 6.23 29.13
CA ALA A 658 -44.56 5.61 27.84
C ALA A 658 -45.72 5.76 26.85
N LEU A 659 -45.43 6.28 25.64
CA LEU A 659 -46.42 6.42 24.56
C LEU A 659 -46.82 5.07 23.92
N GLY A 660 -45.96 4.05 24.02
CA GLY A 660 -46.25 2.71 23.52
C GLY A 660 -45.17 1.71 23.93
N ASN A 661 -45.58 0.51 24.29
CA ASN A 661 -44.69 -0.60 24.63
C ASN A 661 -45.22 -1.87 23.96
N LYS A 662 -44.42 -2.50 23.09
CA LYS A 662 -44.84 -3.73 22.38
C LYS A 662 -44.77 -4.99 23.25
N LYS A 663 -44.12 -4.93 24.42
CA LYS A 663 -43.97 -6.03 25.38
C LYS A 663 -45.01 -5.98 26.51
N ARG A 664 -45.90 -4.98 26.54
CA ARG A 664 -47.01 -4.87 27.49
C ARG A 664 -48.36 -5.01 26.80
#